data_AF-A0A7G3BJL4-F1
#
_entry.id   AF-A0A7G3BJL4-F1
#
_cell.length_a   1.000
_cell.length_b   1.000
_cell.length_c   1.000
_cell.angle_alpha   90.00
_cell.angle_beta   90.00
_cell.angle_gamma   90.00
#
_symmetry.space_group_name_H-M   'P 1'
#
loop_
_entity.id
_entity.type
_entity.pdbx_description
1 polymer ?
#
loop_
_entity_poly.entity_id
_entity_poly.type
_entity_poly.pdbx_seq_one_letter_code
_entity_poly.pdbx_strand_id
1 'polypeptide(L)'
;MKHLFLVVIILLFVSCSNSSKKETYIDTQAIVSVHKDGYVGDEQCASCHKNVLETWTGSDHDLAMQEATDKTVLGNFNDVQITLDGIKYVFSKKDSDFMVNITEVDGSVKDYKISYTFGVRPLQQYLVDFDKGKKQVLRVTWDAEKNQWYHQYSGDTLDPHDWMHWTQSSQNWNTMCAECHSTNLKKNYNVDEDRFNTTWSSINVSCESCHGPAEKHVNWAKNIQDSLHNNKYIIAGKSQFSQMNMCAPCHSRRAKLTQNLVPGTHFEDQYLLQNLSQEFYHGDGQILEEDYVYGSFLQSKMYHNDVTCTDCHDAHSLKLKEVGNNLCMQCHEPNYNEPSHHFHPQNSEGAQCINCHMTGVTYMGIDFRRDHSFRVPRPDQSVTYGTPNACNTCHADKSNTWAANKVVEWYGAKREAHFSDALLVSAKNKLSQKERDALDVFINDLNYPAIARASVIDNVQITESKQYNALIKGLNDASPMVRFAALQKFRGLSLEDRTAIALKHTNDTTKLVRIGAAQLLLDLDLSTLTNIDVSGISKSRTELEEMLFSNADFSTGRMQLGDYYFQTNDIKNAIKHYRIALKKDSLLIPVYTNLASCYSIDGKPDEALDILNILIDKSPDLGRAYYLRALLYFELEQHAIAIKDLKKAIVLEPSNSRYLYNLATYYYQNKKFEEGEETIKKALKMEANNPDYLYLLALLYKDQGQIEASQKIMQKLNSPTGNIH
;
A
#
# COMPACT_ATOMS: atom_id res chain seq x y z
N MET A 1 1.64 75.52 -44.16
CA MET A 1 3.05 75.75 -43.80
C MET A 1 3.42 74.66 -42.79
N LYS A 2 4.13 73.61 -43.24
CA LYS A 2 5.57 73.34 -42.96
C LYS A 2 5.76 72.82 -41.53
N HIS A 3 6.33 71.65 -41.18
CA HIS A 3 7.14 70.59 -41.81
C HIS A 3 7.11 69.38 -40.83
N LEU A 4 6.93 68.11 -41.24
CA LEU A 4 7.93 67.12 -41.72
C LEU A 4 8.51 66.19 -40.60
N PHE A 5 8.22 64.88 -40.74
CA PHE A 5 8.99 63.66 -40.39
C PHE A 5 9.71 63.52 -39.03
N LEU A 6 9.53 62.39 -38.34
CA LEU A 6 10.43 61.22 -38.45
C LEU A 6 9.89 60.02 -37.63
N VAL A 7 9.74 58.87 -38.29
CA VAL A 7 9.59 57.57 -37.63
C VAL A 7 10.96 57.14 -37.12
N VAL A 8 11.09 56.85 -35.83
CA VAL A 8 12.25 56.13 -35.28
C VAL A 8 11.73 54.87 -34.61
N ILE A 9 11.98 53.74 -35.29
CA ILE A 9 11.89 52.39 -34.75
C ILE A 9 13.03 52.27 -33.72
N ILE A 10 12.69 52.18 -32.44
CA ILE A 10 13.64 51.79 -31.40
C ILE A 10 13.53 50.27 -31.23
N LEU A 11 14.44 49.56 -31.88
CA LEU A 11 14.80 48.17 -31.57
C LEU A 11 15.48 48.16 -30.19
N LEU A 12 14.71 47.91 -29.13
CA LEU A 12 15.26 47.55 -27.83
C LEU A 12 15.72 46.09 -27.90
N PHE A 13 17.01 45.90 -28.14
CA PHE A 13 17.72 44.66 -27.84
C PHE A 13 17.66 44.44 -26.32
N VAL A 14 16.64 43.74 -25.85
CA VAL A 14 16.68 43.10 -24.53
C VAL A 14 17.62 41.91 -24.67
N SER A 15 18.89 42.15 -24.34
CA SER A 15 19.87 41.12 -24.08
C SER A 15 19.30 40.19 -23.01
N CYS A 16 18.81 39.02 -23.41
CA CYS A 16 18.56 37.90 -22.52
C CYS A 16 19.90 37.49 -21.90
N SER A 17 20.30 38.14 -20.80
CA SER A 17 21.25 37.56 -19.89
C SER A 17 20.58 36.32 -19.30
N ASN A 18 20.96 35.16 -19.81
CA ASN A 18 20.72 33.86 -19.20
C ASN A 18 21.38 33.88 -17.80
N SER A 19 20.70 34.47 -16.81
CA SER A 19 20.98 34.16 -15.42
C SER A 19 20.34 32.81 -15.16
N SER A 20 20.99 31.75 -15.63
CA SER A 20 20.86 30.46 -14.97
C SER A 20 21.11 30.75 -13.50
N LYS A 21 20.07 30.68 -12.66
CA LYS A 21 20.29 30.48 -11.23
C LYS A 21 21.06 29.18 -11.17
N LYS A 22 22.40 29.27 -11.16
CA LYS A 22 23.25 28.21 -10.63
C LYS A 22 22.72 28.04 -9.22
N GLU A 23 21.91 27.01 -9.01
CA GLU A 23 21.66 26.50 -7.68
C GLU A 23 23.04 26.29 -7.08
N THR A 24 23.40 27.15 -6.15
CA THR A 24 24.61 27.01 -5.37
C THR A 24 24.44 25.70 -4.63
N TYR A 25 25.14 24.69 -5.13
CA TYR A 25 25.32 23.39 -4.50
C TYR A 25 25.75 23.66 -3.06
N ILE A 26 24.86 23.40 -2.11
CA ILE A 26 25.24 23.36 -0.71
C ILE A 26 25.85 21.98 -0.54
N ASP A 27 27.16 21.96 -0.32
CA ASP A 27 27.90 20.76 0.05
C ASP A 27 27.13 20.04 1.18
N THR A 28 26.76 18.79 0.91
CA THR A 28 26.23 17.86 1.90
C THR A 28 27.26 17.75 3.02
N GLN A 29 27.13 18.60 4.05
CA GLN A 29 27.80 18.35 5.31
C GLN A 29 27.49 16.91 5.69
N ALA A 30 28.56 16.12 5.87
CA ALA A 30 28.50 14.73 6.27
C ALA A 30 27.38 14.57 7.30
N ILE A 31 26.41 13.71 6.99
CA ILE A 31 25.33 13.37 7.91
C ILE A 31 26.01 12.65 9.07
N VAL A 32 26.42 13.41 10.08
CA VAL A 32 27.06 12.89 11.28
C VAL A 32 26.01 12.10 12.03
N SER A 33 26.25 10.80 12.28
CA SER A 33 25.55 10.05 13.30
C SER A 33 25.67 10.83 14.60
N VAL A 34 24.55 11.38 15.09
CA VAL A 34 24.51 12.04 16.40
C VAL A 34 23.63 11.20 17.30
N HIS A 35 24.25 10.57 18.29
CA HIS A 35 23.58 9.99 19.44
C HIS A 35 22.71 11.07 20.11
N LYS A 36 21.42 11.09 19.79
CA LYS A 36 20.39 12.02 20.27
C LYS A 36 19.21 11.22 20.81
N ASP A 37 18.33 11.88 21.57
CA ASP A 37 17.07 11.31 22.07
C ASP A 37 17.25 10.06 22.96
N GLY A 38 18.37 9.97 23.66
CA GLY A 38 18.69 8.86 24.57
C GLY A 38 19.24 7.60 23.88
N TYR A 39 19.54 7.66 22.58
CA TYR A 39 20.26 6.60 21.87
C TYR A 39 21.76 6.72 22.14
N VAL A 40 22.42 5.63 22.53
CA VAL A 40 23.82 5.62 22.99
C VAL A 40 24.77 4.83 22.10
N GLY A 41 24.26 4.11 21.09
CA GLY A 41 25.06 3.33 20.15
C GLY A 41 25.50 1.97 20.68
N ASP A 42 25.79 1.05 19.75
CA ASP A 42 26.05 -0.37 20.07
C ASP A 42 27.34 -0.57 20.89
N GLU A 43 28.33 0.32 20.76
CA GLU A 43 29.58 0.25 21.52
C GLU A 43 29.33 0.35 23.05
N GLN A 44 28.32 1.10 23.48
CA GLN A 44 27.97 1.17 24.90
C GLN A 44 27.40 -0.14 25.41
N CYS A 45 26.64 -0.84 24.57
CA CYS A 45 26.10 -2.18 24.87
C CYS A 45 27.24 -3.22 24.98
N ALA A 46 28.26 -3.11 24.13
CA ALA A 46 29.42 -4.02 24.07
C ALA A 46 30.13 -4.20 25.41
N SER A 47 30.18 -3.14 26.21
CA SER A 47 30.87 -3.12 27.51
C SER A 47 30.32 -4.12 28.52
N CYS A 48 29.02 -4.43 28.46
CA CYS A 48 28.33 -5.37 29.35
C CYS A 48 27.82 -6.62 28.63
N HIS A 49 27.55 -6.53 27.32
CA HIS A 49 26.87 -7.57 26.52
C HIS A 49 27.74 -8.10 25.37
N LYS A 50 29.04 -8.27 25.62
CA LYS A 50 30.03 -8.70 24.62
C LYS A 50 29.59 -9.92 23.79
N ASN A 51 29.13 -11.00 24.44
CA ASN A 51 28.72 -12.22 23.75
C ASN A 51 27.51 -12.00 22.81
N VAL A 52 26.59 -11.11 23.20
CA VAL A 52 25.42 -10.77 22.38
C VAL A 52 25.86 -9.98 21.16
N LEU A 53 26.74 -8.99 21.35
CA LEU A 53 27.31 -8.23 20.24
C LEU A 53 28.08 -9.13 19.27
N GLU A 54 28.90 -10.06 19.78
CA GLU A 54 29.61 -11.04 18.95
C GLU A 54 28.65 -11.92 18.14
N THR A 55 27.47 -12.22 18.69
CA THR A 55 26.43 -13.01 18.01
C THR A 55 25.68 -12.19 16.96
N TRP A 56 25.45 -10.90 17.22
CA TRP A 56 24.80 -9.97 16.30
C TRP A 56 25.71 -9.51 15.15
N THR A 57 27.01 -9.37 15.42
CA THR A 57 27.99 -8.93 14.42
C THR A 57 28.04 -9.90 13.24
N GLY A 58 27.88 -9.39 12.02
CA GLY A 58 27.81 -10.19 10.80
C GLY A 58 26.47 -10.86 10.53
N SER A 59 25.44 -10.61 11.36
CA SER A 59 24.04 -10.94 11.02
C SER A 59 23.53 -10.05 9.88
N ASP A 60 22.46 -10.46 9.21
CA ASP A 60 21.87 -9.63 8.15
C ASP A 60 21.28 -8.30 8.68
N HIS A 61 21.03 -8.18 9.99
CA HIS A 61 20.64 -6.92 10.63
C HIS A 61 21.82 -5.94 10.76
N ASP A 62 22.99 -6.44 11.17
CA ASP A 62 24.24 -5.65 11.21
C ASP A 62 24.66 -5.22 9.80
N LEU A 63 24.53 -6.15 8.84
CA LEU A 63 24.92 -5.95 7.44
C LEU A 63 23.81 -5.30 6.58
N ALA A 64 22.68 -4.90 7.18
CA ALA A 64 21.51 -4.41 6.45
C ALA A 64 21.84 -3.20 5.56
N MET A 65 22.76 -2.34 6.01
CA MET A 65 23.31 -1.23 5.25
C MET A 65 24.67 -0.81 5.85
N GLN A 66 25.64 -0.49 4.99
CA GLN A 66 27.01 -0.17 5.39
C GLN A 66 27.59 0.96 4.52
N GLU A 67 28.56 1.71 5.06
CA GLU A 67 29.36 2.64 4.26
C GLU A 67 30.10 1.89 3.15
N ALA A 68 30.19 2.49 1.95
CA ALA A 68 30.91 1.88 0.84
C ALA A 68 32.43 1.99 1.06
N THR A 69 33.07 0.85 1.29
CA THR A 69 34.51 0.72 1.54
C THR A 69 35.04 -0.56 0.88
N ASP A 70 36.37 -0.71 0.84
CA ASP A 70 37.01 -1.93 0.35
C ASP A 70 36.63 -3.21 1.09
N LYS A 71 36.08 -3.09 2.31
CA LYS A 71 35.63 -4.23 3.11
C LYS A 71 34.17 -4.60 2.91
N THR A 72 33.35 -3.66 2.43
CA THR A 72 31.88 -3.76 2.41
C THR A 72 31.33 -3.87 1.00
N VAL A 73 32.01 -3.31 0.00
CA VAL A 73 31.65 -3.46 -1.42
C VAL A 73 32.06 -4.84 -1.92
N LEU A 74 31.07 -5.64 -2.32
CA LEU A 74 31.27 -6.97 -2.90
C LEU A 74 31.39 -6.94 -4.42
N GLY A 75 30.85 -5.89 -5.07
CA GLY A 75 30.76 -5.76 -6.51
C GLY A 75 32.08 -5.43 -7.19
N ASN A 76 32.15 -5.76 -8.48
CA ASN A 76 33.33 -5.50 -9.30
C ASN A 76 33.31 -4.09 -9.90
N PHE A 77 34.15 -3.20 -9.36
CA PHE A 77 34.35 -1.80 -9.80
C PHE A 77 35.64 -1.61 -10.62
N ASN A 78 36.11 -2.63 -11.33
CA ASN A 78 37.28 -2.54 -12.21
C ASN A 78 36.90 -2.12 -13.64
N ASP A 79 36.37 -0.89 -13.77
CA ASP A 79 35.94 -0.28 -15.04
C ASP A 79 34.91 -1.12 -15.83
N VAL A 80 33.98 -1.74 -15.10
CA VAL A 80 32.97 -2.62 -15.67
C VAL A 80 31.83 -1.80 -16.26
N GLN A 81 31.49 -2.06 -17.53
CA GLN A 81 30.36 -1.44 -18.20
C GLN A 81 29.16 -2.40 -18.25
N ILE A 82 27.99 -1.87 -17.92
CA ILE A 82 26.71 -2.58 -17.97
C ILE A 82 25.68 -1.67 -18.62
N THR A 83 24.72 -2.24 -19.34
CA THR A 83 23.61 -1.49 -19.91
C THR A 83 22.31 -2.19 -19.58
N LEU A 84 21.44 -1.52 -18.83
CA LEU A 84 20.10 -1.98 -18.46
C LEU A 84 19.10 -0.91 -18.86
N ASP A 85 18.01 -1.30 -19.53
CA ASP A 85 16.89 -0.43 -19.90
C ASP A 85 17.30 0.82 -20.69
N GLY A 86 18.31 0.67 -21.55
CA GLY A 86 18.87 1.76 -22.35
C GLY A 86 19.82 2.69 -21.58
N ILE A 87 19.98 2.49 -20.27
CA ILE A 87 20.87 3.26 -19.40
C ILE A 87 22.19 2.52 -19.26
N LYS A 88 23.30 3.21 -19.52
CA LYS A 88 24.64 2.66 -19.39
C LYS A 88 25.26 3.08 -18.05
N TYR A 89 25.80 2.10 -17.34
CA TYR A 89 26.49 2.25 -16.07
C TYR A 89 27.95 1.82 -16.27
N VAL A 90 28.91 2.62 -15.80
CA VAL A 90 30.33 2.24 -15.73
C VAL A 90 30.77 2.33 -14.28
N PHE A 91 31.04 1.17 -13.69
CA PHE A 91 31.48 1.02 -12.30
C PHE A 91 33.00 1.02 -12.25
N SER A 92 33.56 2.02 -11.57
CA SER A 92 35.01 2.25 -11.50
C SER A 92 35.43 2.58 -10.07
N LYS A 93 36.71 2.40 -9.77
CA LYS A 93 37.30 2.88 -8.53
C LYS A 93 38.27 4.02 -8.81
N LYS A 94 38.09 5.15 -8.13
CA LYS A 94 38.97 6.33 -8.23
C LYS A 94 39.56 6.62 -6.86
N ASP A 95 40.87 6.44 -6.73
CA ASP A 95 41.57 6.47 -5.44
C ASP A 95 40.96 5.46 -4.45
N SER A 96 40.35 5.93 -3.35
CA SER A 96 39.61 5.10 -2.38
C SER A 96 38.11 5.02 -2.66
N ASP A 97 37.60 5.83 -3.58
CA ASP A 97 36.16 6.01 -3.78
C ASP A 97 35.61 5.10 -4.88
N PHE A 98 34.48 4.48 -4.59
CA PHE A 98 33.70 3.71 -5.55
C PHE A 98 32.81 4.66 -6.34
N MET A 99 32.89 4.60 -7.67
CA MET A 99 32.24 5.54 -8.57
C MET A 99 31.36 4.80 -9.57
N VAL A 100 30.27 5.43 -9.97
CA VAL A 100 29.46 5.03 -11.11
C VAL A 100 29.27 6.22 -12.06
N ASN A 101 29.64 6.03 -13.33
CA ASN A 101 29.28 6.93 -14.42
C ASN A 101 28.00 6.41 -15.07
N ILE A 102 26.95 7.21 -15.08
CA ILE A 102 25.63 6.85 -15.62
C ILE A 102 25.36 7.70 -16.86
N THR A 103 25.10 7.03 -17.99
CA THR A 103 24.63 7.64 -19.23
C THR A 103 23.17 7.30 -19.43
N GLU A 104 22.32 8.32 -19.40
CA GLU A 104 20.87 8.21 -19.58
C GLU A 104 20.47 7.95 -21.03
N VAL A 105 19.19 7.60 -21.24
CA VAL A 105 18.61 7.36 -22.57
C VAL A 105 18.67 8.61 -23.46
N ASP A 106 18.64 9.81 -22.88
CA ASP A 106 18.80 11.08 -23.59
C ASP A 106 20.27 11.44 -23.91
N GLY A 107 21.21 10.58 -23.50
CA GLY A 107 22.65 10.77 -23.69
C GLY A 107 23.32 11.66 -22.64
N SER A 108 22.58 12.16 -21.64
CA SER A 108 23.17 12.91 -20.53
C SER A 108 24.04 11.98 -19.67
N VAL A 109 25.18 12.50 -19.21
CA VAL A 109 26.17 11.73 -18.45
C VAL A 109 26.42 12.40 -17.11
N LYS A 110 26.37 11.62 -16.02
CA LYS A 110 26.68 12.07 -14.66
C LYS A 110 27.51 11.04 -13.91
N ASP A 111 28.42 11.55 -13.08
CA ASP A 111 29.24 10.75 -12.17
C ASP A 111 28.67 10.84 -10.75
N TYR A 112 28.59 9.69 -10.10
CA TYR A 112 28.16 9.58 -8.71
C TYR A 112 29.18 8.78 -7.91
N LYS A 113 29.44 9.22 -6.68
CA LYS A 113 30.09 8.39 -5.66
C LYS A 113 29.06 7.42 -5.09
N ILE A 114 29.47 6.16 -4.93
CA ILE A 114 28.71 5.20 -4.14
C ILE A 114 28.95 5.51 -2.67
N SER A 115 27.89 5.94 -1.98
CA SER A 115 27.98 6.34 -0.58
C SER A 115 27.78 5.15 0.36
N TYR A 116 26.89 4.22 -0.01
CA TYR A 116 26.52 3.08 0.83
C TYR A 116 26.26 1.81 0.02
N THR A 117 26.45 0.66 0.68
CA THR A 117 25.94 -0.64 0.25
C THR A 117 24.69 -0.99 1.03
N PHE A 118 23.75 -1.66 0.38
CA PHE A 118 22.46 -2.02 0.94
C PHE A 118 22.16 -3.50 0.68
N GLY A 119 21.90 -4.26 1.74
CA GLY A 119 21.86 -5.73 1.68
C GLY A 119 23.24 -6.37 1.48
N VAL A 120 23.28 -7.69 1.65
CA VAL A 120 24.52 -8.49 1.53
C VAL A 120 24.34 -9.77 0.74
N ARG A 121 23.21 -10.48 0.93
CA ARG A 121 22.87 -11.73 0.24
C ARG A 121 21.35 -11.86 0.08
N PRO A 122 20.87 -12.49 -1.02
CA PRO A 122 21.66 -12.86 -2.20
C PRO A 122 22.10 -11.64 -3.02
N LEU A 123 21.45 -10.49 -2.82
CA LEU A 123 21.72 -9.24 -3.54
C LEU A 123 22.34 -8.18 -2.63
N GLN A 124 23.39 -7.52 -3.13
CA GLN A 124 23.89 -6.25 -2.60
C GLN A 124 23.61 -5.13 -3.60
N GLN A 125 22.98 -4.06 -3.13
CA GLN A 125 22.61 -2.88 -3.90
C GLN A 125 23.49 -1.69 -3.49
N TYR A 126 23.54 -0.66 -4.34
CA TYR A 126 24.43 0.48 -4.15
C TYR A 126 23.66 1.80 -4.20
N LEU A 127 23.99 2.70 -3.28
CA LEU A 127 23.32 3.98 -3.13
C LEU A 127 24.20 5.15 -3.56
N VAL A 128 23.59 6.11 -4.23
CA VAL A 128 24.19 7.38 -4.62
C VAL A 128 23.46 8.55 -3.96
N ASP A 129 24.21 9.57 -3.56
CA ASP A 129 23.63 10.84 -3.13
C ASP A 129 23.05 11.60 -4.33
N PHE A 130 21.86 12.17 -4.13
CA PHE A 130 21.06 12.79 -5.17
C PHE A 130 20.44 14.10 -4.69
N ASP A 131 19.92 14.89 -5.64
CA ASP A 131 19.38 16.22 -5.37
C ASP A 131 18.30 16.20 -4.27
N LYS A 132 18.24 17.29 -3.49
CA LYS A 132 17.27 17.48 -2.39
C LYS A 132 17.38 16.44 -1.27
N GLY A 133 18.59 15.97 -0.98
CA GLY A 133 18.88 15.05 0.13
C GLY A 133 18.35 13.63 -0.10
N LYS A 134 17.98 13.30 -1.34
CA LYS A 134 17.56 11.96 -1.75
C LYS A 134 18.79 11.06 -1.83
N LYS A 135 18.61 9.78 -1.48
CA LYS A 135 19.56 8.72 -1.77
C LYS A 135 18.90 7.72 -2.72
N GLN A 136 19.46 7.58 -3.91
CA GLN A 136 18.92 6.67 -4.93
C GLN A 136 19.64 5.34 -4.90
N VAL A 137 18.86 4.28 -4.97
CA VAL A 137 19.28 2.90 -5.12
C VAL A 137 19.43 2.60 -6.61
N LEU A 138 20.59 2.12 -7.01
CA LEU A 138 20.81 1.72 -8.40
C LEU A 138 20.09 0.40 -8.69
N ARG A 139 19.46 0.32 -9.87
CA ARG A 139 18.77 -0.91 -10.33
C ARG A 139 19.73 -2.02 -10.77
N VAL A 140 20.97 -1.66 -11.09
CA VAL A 140 22.05 -2.63 -11.28
C VAL A 140 22.55 -3.06 -9.91
N THR A 141 22.38 -4.34 -9.56
CA THR A 141 22.77 -4.86 -8.25
C THR A 141 23.75 -6.00 -8.39
N TRP A 142 24.41 -6.36 -7.30
CA TRP A 142 25.40 -7.42 -7.27
C TRP A 142 24.77 -8.70 -6.71
N ASP A 143 24.79 -9.78 -7.50
CA ASP A 143 24.52 -11.13 -7.04
C ASP A 143 25.77 -11.64 -6.31
N ALA A 144 25.69 -11.66 -4.97
CA ALA A 144 26.79 -12.05 -4.10
C ALA A 144 27.03 -13.57 -4.10
N GLU A 145 26.08 -14.37 -4.55
CA GLU A 145 26.23 -15.83 -4.63
C GLU A 145 26.96 -16.24 -5.91
N LYS A 146 26.62 -15.60 -7.03
CA LYS A 146 27.25 -15.86 -8.34
C LYS A 146 28.41 -14.94 -8.67
N ASN A 147 28.66 -13.90 -7.86
CA ASN A 147 29.69 -12.90 -8.06
C ASN A 147 29.60 -12.21 -9.43
N GLN A 148 28.40 -11.70 -9.74
CA GLN A 148 28.14 -11.01 -11.01
C GLN A 148 27.15 -9.86 -10.83
N TRP A 149 27.17 -8.94 -11.77
CA TRP A 149 26.14 -7.91 -11.85
C TRP A 149 24.81 -8.49 -12.36
N TYR A 150 23.71 -8.03 -11.78
CA TYR A 150 22.38 -8.60 -11.93
C TYR A 150 21.35 -7.50 -12.18
N HIS A 151 20.36 -7.83 -13.01
CA HIS A 151 19.22 -6.98 -13.32
C HIS A 151 17.97 -7.49 -12.60
N GLN A 152 17.49 -6.75 -11.60
CA GLN A 152 16.38 -7.17 -10.74
C GLN A 152 15.03 -7.33 -11.46
N TYR A 153 14.77 -6.52 -12.49
CA TYR A 153 13.49 -6.48 -13.19
C TYR A 153 13.71 -6.45 -14.71
N SER A 154 14.24 -7.54 -15.25
CA SER A 154 14.54 -7.63 -16.69
C SER A 154 13.27 -7.73 -17.54
N GLY A 155 13.15 -6.86 -18.55
CA GLY A 155 12.11 -6.98 -19.58
C GLY A 155 11.42 -5.68 -19.96
N ASP A 156 11.51 -4.65 -19.12
CA ASP A 156 10.72 -3.43 -19.27
C ASP A 156 11.56 -2.24 -19.74
N THR A 157 11.08 -1.52 -20.76
CA THR A 157 11.60 -0.17 -21.07
C THR A 157 10.82 0.83 -20.21
N LEU A 158 11.48 1.43 -19.23
CA LEU A 158 10.84 2.36 -18.31
C LEU A 158 10.90 3.80 -18.84
N ASP A 159 9.76 4.49 -18.82
CA ASP A 159 9.74 5.95 -19.03
C ASP A 159 10.51 6.65 -17.89
N PRO A 160 11.24 7.76 -18.13
CA PRO A 160 11.91 8.50 -17.06
C PRO A 160 10.99 9.00 -15.93
N HIS A 161 9.68 9.08 -16.16
CA HIS A 161 8.63 9.45 -15.18
C HIS A 161 7.86 8.24 -14.65
N ASP A 162 8.26 7.03 -15.02
CA ASP A 162 7.75 5.80 -14.41
C ASP A 162 8.24 5.71 -12.97
N TRP A 163 7.34 5.37 -12.04
CA TRP A 163 7.67 5.18 -10.63
C TRP A 163 8.89 4.27 -10.40
N MET A 164 9.10 3.27 -11.26
CA MET A 164 10.18 2.29 -11.22
C MET A 164 11.51 2.76 -11.82
N HIS A 165 11.55 3.92 -12.49
CA HIS A 165 12.79 4.47 -13.01
C HIS A 165 13.77 4.81 -11.87
N TRP A 166 15.08 4.64 -12.09
CA TRP A 166 16.09 4.77 -11.02
C TRP A 166 16.19 6.17 -10.40
N THR A 167 15.76 7.21 -11.13
CA THR A 167 15.67 8.58 -10.62
C THR A 167 14.36 8.89 -9.89
N GLN A 168 13.40 7.96 -9.89
CA GLN A 168 12.09 8.14 -9.30
C GLN A 168 11.98 7.52 -7.90
N SER A 169 10.79 7.59 -7.32
CA SER A 169 10.60 7.43 -5.87
C SER A 169 10.59 5.97 -5.40
N SER A 170 10.38 4.98 -6.28
CA SER A 170 10.51 3.55 -5.90
C SER A 170 11.95 3.12 -5.67
N GLN A 171 12.90 3.83 -6.29
CA GLN A 171 14.32 3.61 -6.12
C GLN A 171 14.92 4.58 -5.10
N ASN A 172 14.08 5.25 -4.30
CA ASN A 172 14.51 6.16 -3.26
C ASN A 172 14.60 5.47 -1.90
N TRP A 173 15.81 5.37 -1.36
CA TRP A 173 16.07 4.75 -0.07
C TRP A 173 15.32 5.46 1.07
N ASN A 174 15.29 6.79 1.07
CA ASN A 174 14.60 7.55 2.13
C ASN A 174 13.11 7.18 2.21
N THR A 175 12.47 6.97 1.06
CA THR A 175 11.05 6.60 0.95
C THR A 175 10.83 5.13 1.28
N MET A 176 11.55 4.23 0.62
CA MET A 176 11.23 2.80 0.57
C MET A 176 11.93 1.95 1.64
N CYS A 177 13.14 2.32 2.06
CA CYS A 177 14.04 1.37 2.74
C CYS A 177 14.53 1.85 4.11
N ALA A 178 14.75 3.16 4.25
CA ALA A 178 15.49 3.75 5.37
C ALA A 178 14.90 3.39 6.74
N GLU A 179 13.58 3.27 6.85
CA GLU A 179 12.90 3.04 8.13
C GLU A 179 13.21 1.66 8.71
N CYS A 180 13.36 0.65 7.84
CA CYS A 180 13.62 -0.72 8.26
C CYS A 180 15.13 -1.03 8.33
N HIS A 181 15.98 -0.18 7.76
CA HIS A 181 17.43 -0.39 7.62
C HIS A 181 18.26 0.66 8.36
N SER A 182 17.68 1.36 9.33
CA SER A 182 18.41 2.35 10.15
C SER A 182 17.80 2.47 11.53
N THR A 183 18.60 2.93 12.48
CA THR A 183 18.19 3.08 13.87
C THR A 183 17.98 4.54 14.23
N ASN A 184 16.87 4.85 14.90
CA ASN A 184 16.41 6.21 15.21
C ASN A 184 16.30 7.09 13.94
N LEU A 185 15.76 6.54 12.85
CA LEU A 185 15.60 7.28 11.61
C LEU A 185 14.57 8.41 11.78
N LYS A 186 14.93 9.60 11.33
CA LYS A 186 14.02 10.72 11.06
C LYS A 186 14.17 11.14 9.61
N LYS A 187 13.15 10.92 8.79
CA LYS A 187 13.16 11.31 7.36
C LYS A 187 13.32 12.83 7.20
N ASN A 188 12.72 13.61 8.10
CA ASN A 188 12.62 15.08 8.05
C ASN A 188 12.22 15.59 6.65
N TYR A 189 11.21 14.95 6.07
CA TYR A 189 10.74 15.25 4.73
C TYR A 189 9.91 16.53 4.71
N ASN A 190 10.32 17.48 3.87
CA ASN A 190 9.57 18.70 3.59
C ASN A 190 8.59 18.44 2.43
N VAL A 191 7.31 18.50 2.75
CA VAL A 191 6.21 18.19 1.83
C VAL A 191 6.03 19.27 0.76
N ASP A 192 6.42 20.51 0.98
CA ASP A 192 6.28 21.55 -0.06
C ASP A 192 7.43 21.53 -1.07
N GLU A 193 8.64 21.21 -0.60
CA GLU A 193 9.85 21.29 -1.41
C GLU A 193 10.26 19.95 -2.03
N ASP A 194 9.60 18.85 -1.65
CA ASP A 194 9.98 17.46 -2.02
C ASP A 194 11.46 17.19 -1.66
N ARG A 195 11.83 17.54 -0.43
CA ARG A 195 13.22 17.51 0.06
C ARG A 195 13.33 16.68 1.34
N PHE A 196 14.37 15.86 1.42
CA PHE A 196 14.74 15.13 2.62
C PHE A 196 15.87 15.83 3.37
N ASN A 197 15.85 15.71 4.69
CA ASN A 197 16.98 16.00 5.55
C ASN A 197 17.17 14.85 6.54
N THR A 198 17.34 13.65 5.98
CA THR A 198 17.24 12.41 6.74
C THR A 198 18.43 12.25 7.70
N THR A 199 18.11 11.90 8.95
CA THR A 199 19.09 11.67 10.03
C THR A 199 18.83 10.33 10.71
N TRP A 200 19.86 9.70 11.26
CA TRP A 200 19.78 8.45 12.02
C TRP A 200 20.86 8.41 13.11
N SER A 201 20.69 7.53 14.09
CA SER A 201 21.71 7.23 15.11
C SER A 201 22.67 6.15 14.64
N SER A 202 22.17 5.09 13.99
CA SER A 202 22.97 4.07 13.31
C SER A 202 22.41 3.78 11.94
N ILE A 203 23.28 3.45 11.00
CA ILE A 203 22.93 3.23 9.59
C ILE A 203 22.45 1.82 9.29
N ASN A 204 22.36 0.97 10.30
CA ASN A 204 21.86 -0.40 10.22
C ASN A 204 20.79 -0.67 11.30
N VAL A 205 20.37 -1.93 11.42
CA VAL A 205 19.44 -2.41 12.45
C VAL A 205 20.23 -2.75 13.70
N SER A 206 20.39 -1.75 14.56
CA SER A 206 21.25 -1.77 15.75
C SER A 206 20.49 -2.28 16.99
N CYS A 207 21.18 -2.48 18.11
CA CYS A 207 20.56 -2.92 19.38
C CYS A 207 19.31 -2.08 19.72
N GLU A 208 19.42 -0.76 19.56
CA GLU A 208 18.41 0.20 20.01
C GLU A 208 17.20 0.31 19.06
N SER A 209 17.26 -0.25 17.84
CA SER A 209 16.07 -0.32 16.97
C SER A 209 15.01 -1.26 17.55
N CYS A 210 15.46 -2.33 18.20
CA CYS A 210 14.62 -3.34 18.84
C CYS A 210 14.38 -3.01 20.31
N HIS A 211 15.43 -2.62 21.03
CA HIS A 211 15.40 -2.44 22.48
C HIS A 211 14.99 -1.04 22.95
N GLY A 212 14.96 -0.07 22.03
CA GLY A 212 14.70 1.34 22.31
C GLY A 212 15.94 2.10 22.81
N PRO A 213 15.80 3.42 23.04
CA PRO A 213 16.90 4.28 23.50
C PRO A 213 17.41 3.84 24.88
N ALA A 214 18.71 3.52 24.97
CA ALA A 214 19.28 2.84 26.13
C ALA A 214 19.94 3.77 27.17
N GLU A 215 19.94 5.11 27.01
CA GLU A 215 20.57 6.03 27.97
C GLU A 215 20.10 5.80 29.42
N LYS A 216 18.78 5.68 29.64
CA LYS A 216 18.22 5.39 30.97
C LYS A 216 18.64 4.02 31.48
N HIS A 217 18.73 3.03 30.60
CA HIS A 217 19.19 1.69 30.95
C HIS A 217 20.66 1.70 31.38
N VAL A 218 21.53 2.37 30.62
CA VAL A 218 22.96 2.48 30.94
C VAL A 218 23.17 3.23 32.26
N ASN A 219 22.45 4.34 32.47
CA ASN A 219 22.52 5.10 33.71
C ASN A 219 21.99 4.30 34.90
N TRP A 220 20.91 3.54 34.72
CA TRP A 220 20.44 2.60 35.72
C TRP A 220 21.53 1.57 36.03
N ALA A 221 22.03 0.84 35.03
CA ALA A 221 23.03 -0.22 35.20
C ALA A 221 24.32 0.25 35.91
N LYS A 222 24.78 1.47 35.64
CA LYS A 222 25.97 2.07 36.30
C LYS A 222 25.76 2.42 37.77
N ASN A 223 24.52 2.66 38.20
CA ASN A 223 24.19 3.21 39.51
C ASN A 223 23.40 2.22 40.41
N ILE A 224 23.30 0.94 40.04
CA ILE A 224 22.61 -0.06 40.87
C ILE A 224 23.41 -0.29 42.16
N GLN A 225 22.90 0.25 43.26
CA GLN A 225 23.24 -0.18 44.62
C GLN A 225 22.19 -1.12 45.23
N ASP A 226 21.00 -1.26 44.63
CA ASP A 226 19.94 -2.07 45.22
C ASP A 226 19.10 -2.82 44.17
N SER A 227 18.92 -4.12 44.42
CA SER A 227 18.26 -5.12 43.56
C SER A 227 16.74 -4.96 43.42
N LEU A 228 16.17 -3.84 43.85
CA LEU A 228 14.71 -3.64 44.02
C LEU A 228 14.00 -2.95 42.84
N HIS A 229 14.71 -2.48 41.82
CA HIS A 229 14.08 -1.83 40.67
C HIS A 229 13.64 -2.83 39.59
N ASN A 230 12.33 -3.04 39.47
CA ASN A 230 11.73 -3.92 38.45
C ASN A 230 11.76 -3.36 37.01
N ASN A 231 11.96 -2.05 36.83
CA ASN A 231 12.00 -1.41 35.51
C ASN A 231 13.46 -1.22 35.04
N LYS A 232 13.86 -1.98 34.02
CA LYS A 232 15.20 -1.93 33.42
C LYS A 232 15.33 -0.90 32.31
N TYR A 233 14.29 -0.10 32.03
CA TYR A 233 14.25 0.95 31.00
C TYR A 233 14.64 0.45 29.59
N ILE A 234 14.36 -0.81 29.28
CA ILE A 234 14.69 -1.46 28.01
C ILE A 234 13.59 -2.45 27.63
N ILE A 235 13.32 -2.59 26.33
CA ILE A 235 12.32 -3.54 25.83
C ILE A 235 12.94 -4.94 25.82
N ALA A 236 12.39 -5.87 26.62
CA ALA A 236 12.99 -7.19 26.78
C ALA A 236 12.51 -8.25 25.77
N GLY A 237 11.43 -7.99 25.00
CA GLY A 237 10.95 -8.93 23.98
C GLY A 237 10.45 -10.28 24.51
N LYS A 238 9.95 -10.35 25.76
CA LYS A 238 9.61 -11.63 26.41
C LYS A 238 8.23 -12.21 26.10
N SER A 239 7.30 -11.38 25.63
CA SER A 239 5.95 -11.80 25.27
C SER A 239 5.76 -11.72 23.76
N GLN A 240 4.81 -12.49 23.22
CA GLN A 240 4.42 -12.39 21.81
C GLN A 240 4.08 -10.94 21.44
N PHE A 241 3.26 -10.27 22.25
CA PHE A 241 2.92 -8.86 22.06
C PHE A 241 4.16 -7.96 21.97
N SER A 242 5.12 -8.11 22.88
CA SER A 242 6.35 -7.30 22.85
C SER A 242 7.21 -7.59 21.62
N GLN A 243 7.23 -8.84 21.12
CA GLN A 243 7.98 -9.19 19.93
C GLN A 243 7.29 -8.74 18.64
N MET A 244 5.97 -8.83 18.54
CA MET A 244 5.24 -8.31 17.38
C MET A 244 5.51 -6.80 17.23
N ASN A 245 5.45 -6.04 18.32
CA ASN A 245 5.76 -4.61 18.30
C ASN A 245 7.25 -4.27 18.05
N MET A 246 8.14 -5.26 18.16
CA MET A 246 9.57 -5.13 17.87
C MET A 246 9.90 -5.49 16.42
N CYS A 247 9.34 -6.59 15.91
CA CYS A 247 9.68 -7.15 14.61
C CYS A 247 8.76 -6.63 13.49
N ALA A 248 7.46 -6.51 13.74
CA ALA A 248 6.47 -6.15 12.72
C ALA A 248 6.71 -4.78 12.08
N PRO A 249 7.25 -3.75 12.77
CA PRO A 249 7.61 -2.50 12.11
C PRO A 249 8.55 -2.69 10.91
N CYS A 250 9.40 -3.70 10.87
CA CYS A 250 10.26 -3.94 9.71
C CYS A 250 9.76 -5.08 8.83
N HIS A 251 9.19 -6.12 9.43
CA HIS A 251 8.79 -7.36 8.75
C HIS A 251 7.31 -7.38 8.34
N SER A 252 6.79 -6.25 7.84
CA SER A 252 5.42 -6.14 7.37
C SER A 252 5.27 -5.19 6.18
N ARG A 253 4.29 -5.48 5.32
CA ARG A 253 3.79 -4.52 4.33
C ARG A 253 2.77 -3.61 5.00
N ARG A 254 3.07 -2.32 5.08
CA ARG A 254 2.32 -1.39 5.95
C ARG A 254 2.36 0.06 5.47
N ALA A 255 1.42 0.86 5.97
CA ALA A 255 1.42 2.32 5.87
C ALA A 255 1.67 2.94 7.25
N LYS A 256 2.19 4.17 7.29
CA LYS A 256 2.51 4.89 8.54
C LYS A 256 1.32 5.64 9.08
N LEU A 257 1.13 5.60 10.40
CA LEU A 257 0.19 6.44 11.17
C LEU A 257 0.91 7.58 11.92
N THR A 258 2.22 7.45 12.13
CA THR A 258 3.07 8.43 12.82
C THR A 258 4.28 8.82 11.99
N GLN A 259 4.87 9.97 12.28
CA GLN A 259 6.05 10.44 11.54
C GLN A 259 7.30 9.59 11.80
N ASN A 260 7.52 9.14 13.04
CA ASN A 260 8.70 8.38 13.43
C ASN A 260 8.30 7.11 14.19
N LEU A 261 9.13 6.07 14.05
CA LEU A 261 9.02 4.85 14.85
C LEU A 261 9.44 5.14 16.30
N VAL A 262 8.60 4.72 17.24
CA VAL A 262 8.89 4.64 18.66
C VAL A 262 8.93 3.16 19.05
N PRO A 263 10.12 2.61 19.37
CA PRO A 263 10.23 1.22 19.79
C PRO A 263 9.34 0.90 21.01
N GLY A 264 8.68 -0.25 20.96
CA GLY A 264 7.83 -0.74 22.05
C GLY A 264 6.42 -0.13 22.10
N THR A 265 6.11 0.87 21.27
CA THR A 265 4.74 1.33 21.06
C THR A 265 3.97 0.30 20.23
N HIS A 266 2.67 0.17 20.52
CA HIS A 266 1.77 -0.75 19.84
C HIS A 266 1.78 -0.54 18.32
N PHE A 267 1.75 -1.63 17.55
CA PHE A 267 1.86 -1.58 16.10
C PHE A 267 0.75 -0.72 15.49
N GLU A 268 -0.51 -0.93 15.87
CA GLU A 268 -1.66 -0.18 15.36
C GLU A 268 -1.79 1.25 15.92
N ASP A 269 -0.86 1.69 16.77
CA ASP A 269 -0.69 3.10 17.11
C ASP A 269 0.27 3.84 16.16
N GLN A 270 1.01 3.10 15.34
CA GLN A 270 2.06 3.62 14.47
C GLN A 270 1.91 3.20 13.01
N TYR A 271 1.21 2.10 12.73
CA TYR A 271 1.13 1.48 11.43
C TYR A 271 -0.25 0.89 11.12
N LEU A 272 -0.62 0.93 9.85
CA LEU A 272 -1.72 0.18 9.26
C LEU A 272 -1.12 -0.99 8.47
N LEU A 273 -1.46 -2.22 8.86
CA LEU A 273 -1.05 -3.43 8.14
C LEU A 273 -1.83 -3.59 6.83
N GLN A 274 -1.17 -4.07 5.78
CA GLN A 274 -1.83 -4.44 4.54
C GLN A 274 -2.69 -5.70 4.74
N ASN A 275 -3.99 -5.59 4.47
CA ASN A 275 -4.92 -6.73 4.47
C ASN A 275 -4.66 -7.68 3.28
N LEU A 276 -5.27 -8.88 3.34
CA LEU A 276 -5.11 -9.98 2.38
C LEU A 276 -5.87 -9.73 1.06
N SER A 277 -5.66 -8.55 0.46
CA SER A 277 -6.28 -8.14 -0.80
C SER A 277 -5.64 -8.84 -1.99
N GLN A 278 -6.42 -9.11 -3.03
CA GLN A 278 -5.95 -9.82 -4.24
C GLN A 278 -4.89 -9.07 -5.06
N GLU A 279 -4.68 -7.79 -4.75
CA GLU A 279 -3.58 -6.99 -5.31
C GLU A 279 -2.21 -7.40 -4.75
N PHE A 280 -2.16 -7.86 -3.50
CA PHE A 280 -0.92 -8.14 -2.79
C PHE A 280 -0.81 -9.59 -2.33
N TYR A 281 -1.91 -10.32 -2.25
CA TYR A 281 -1.94 -11.73 -1.86
C TYR A 281 -2.68 -12.54 -2.92
N HIS A 282 -2.41 -13.83 -3.01
CA HIS A 282 -3.35 -14.74 -3.66
C HIS A 282 -4.70 -14.71 -2.93
N GLY A 283 -5.79 -14.98 -3.65
CA GLY A 283 -7.15 -14.87 -3.10
C GLY A 283 -7.47 -15.74 -1.89
N ASP A 284 -6.61 -16.71 -1.57
CA ASP A 284 -6.72 -17.52 -0.35
C ASP A 284 -5.86 -17.00 0.83
N GLY A 285 -5.05 -15.95 0.66
CA GLY A 285 -4.18 -15.36 1.68
C GLY A 285 -2.70 -15.76 1.60
N GLN A 286 -2.28 -16.58 0.64
CA GLN A 286 -0.86 -16.84 0.34
C GLN A 286 -0.17 -15.58 -0.16
N ILE A 287 1.11 -15.40 0.18
CA ILE A 287 1.94 -14.31 -0.35
C ILE A 287 2.03 -14.36 -1.88
N LEU A 288 1.95 -13.20 -2.54
CA LEU A 288 2.06 -13.09 -4.01
C LEU A 288 3.45 -12.57 -4.42
N GLU A 289 3.96 -11.57 -3.69
CA GLU A 289 5.28 -10.96 -3.93
C GLU A 289 5.97 -10.65 -2.59
N GLU A 290 6.46 -9.41 -2.37
CA GLU A 290 7.02 -8.96 -1.10
C GLU A 290 5.92 -8.45 -0.16
N ASP A 291 5.38 -9.37 0.64
CA ASP A 291 4.44 -9.03 1.73
C ASP A 291 5.05 -9.24 3.13
N TYR A 292 6.34 -9.57 3.16
CA TYR A 292 7.10 -9.92 4.36
C TYR A 292 6.44 -11.08 5.12
N VAL A 293 6.52 -11.10 6.46
CA VAL A 293 6.10 -12.27 7.26
C VAL A 293 5.02 -11.98 8.28
N TYR A 294 4.83 -10.73 8.73
CA TYR A 294 3.87 -10.42 9.81
C TYR A 294 2.42 -10.72 9.41
N GLY A 295 1.99 -10.27 8.22
CA GLY A 295 0.63 -10.54 7.72
C GLY A 295 0.34 -12.03 7.62
N SER A 296 1.29 -12.81 7.08
CA SER A 296 1.26 -14.27 7.08
C SER A 296 1.22 -14.88 8.47
N PHE A 297 2.06 -14.40 9.40
CA PHE A 297 2.14 -14.94 10.75
C PHE A 297 0.83 -14.76 11.51
N LEU A 298 0.16 -13.62 11.36
CA LEU A 298 -1.17 -13.37 11.95
C LEU A 298 -2.25 -14.34 11.44
N GLN A 299 -2.08 -14.95 10.27
CA GLN A 299 -2.99 -15.99 9.77
C GLN A 299 -2.80 -17.34 10.46
N SER A 300 -1.63 -17.57 11.06
CA SER A 300 -1.21 -18.89 11.51
C SER A 300 -1.87 -19.33 12.81
N LYS A 301 -2.03 -20.65 12.97
CA LYS A 301 -2.39 -21.23 14.28
C LYS A 301 -1.31 -20.96 15.34
N MET A 302 -0.05 -20.81 14.94
CA MET A 302 1.06 -20.52 15.85
C MET A 302 0.85 -19.19 16.55
N TYR A 303 0.52 -18.14 15.81
CA TYR A 303 0.20 -16.83 16.38
C TYR A 303 -0.96 -16.92 17.38
N HIS A 304 -2.02 -17.65 17.06
CA HIS A 304 -3.16 -17.85 17.98
C HIS A 304 -2.87 -18.72 19.20
N ASN A 305 -1.69 -19.37 19.27
CA ASN A 305 -1.26 -20.16 20.42
C ASN A 305 -0.01 -19.55 21.07
N ASP A 306 0.12 -18.22 21.04
CA ASP A 306 1.16 -17.44 21.72
C ASP A 306 2.62 -17.72 21.28
N VAL A 307 2.83 -18.44 20.17
CA VAL A 307 4.16 -18.67 19.60
C VAL A 307 4.76 -17.34 19.14
N THR A 308 6.06 -17.19 19.30
CA THR A 308 6.83 -15.97 19.02
C THR A 308 7.85 -16.18 17.91
N CYS A 309 8.37 -15.10 17.33
CA CYS A 309 9.44 -15.16 16.35
C CYS A 309 10.67 -15.89 16.92
N THR A 310 10.99 -15.62 18.19
CA THR A 310 12.16 -16.19 18.83
C THR A 310 12.00 -17.65 19.25
N ASP A 311 10.83 -18.28 19.10
CA ASP A 311 10.72 -19.72 19.31
C ASP A 311 11.38 -20.50 18.16
N CYS A 312 11.50 -19.87 16.99
CA CYS A 312 12.16 -20.44 15.82
C CYS A 312 13.51 -19.77 15.51
N HIS A 313 13.63 -18.46 15.72
CA HIS A 313 14.81 -17.68 15.37
C HIS A 313 15.61 -17.26 16.60
N ASP A 314 16.93 -17.21 16.49
CA ASP A 314 17.75 -16.43 17.41
C ASP A 314 17.73 -14.95 17.00
N ALA A 315 17.32 -14.06 17.90
CA ALA A 315 17.09 -12.64 17.57
C ALA A 315 18.35 -11.85 17.22
N HIS A 316 19.54 -12.35 17.58
CA HIS A 316 20.80 -11.63 17.39
C HIS A 316 21.55 -12.15 16.17
N SER A 317 21.70 -13.47 16.04
CA SER A 317 22.34 -14.10 14.87
C SER A 317 21.40 -14.24 13.67
N LEU A 318 20.09 -14.16 13.88
CA LEU A 318 19.02 -14.38 12.90
C LEU A 318 18.90 -15.82 12.38
N LYS A 319 19.78 -16.71 12.85
CA LYS A 319 19.77 -18.12 12.48
C LYS A 319 18.59 -18.84 13.13
N LEU A 320 18.18 -19.93 12.50
CA LEU A 320 17.23 -20.85 13.09
C LEU A 320 17.85 -21.52 14.33
N LYS A 321 17.04 -21.74 15.36
CA LYS A 321 17.45 -22.45 16.58
C LYS A 321 17.75 -23.93 16.32
N GLU A 322 17.05 -24.52 15.36
CA GLU A 322 17.19 -25.91 14.93
C GLU A 322 17.14 -25.98 13.39
N VAL A 323 17.70 -27.05 12.83
CA VAL A 323 17.79 -27.24 11.36
C VAL A 323 16.79 -28.28 10.88
N GLY A 324 16.20 -28.03 9.71
CA GLY A 324 15.24 -28.95 9.07
C GLY A 324 13.99 -29.16 9.92
N ASN A 325 13.42 -30.36 9.84
CA ASN A 325 12.16 -30.69 10.54
C ASN A 325 12.27 -30.62 12.06
N ASN A 326 13.48 -30.70 12.64
CA ASN A 326 13.68 -30.58 14.08
C ASN A 326 13.14 -29.26 14.63
N LEU A 327 13.14 -28.19 13.83
CA LEU A 327 12.56 -26.90 14.21
C LEU A 327 11.06 -27.00 14.50
N CYS A 328 10.30 -27.70 13.65
CA CYS A 328 8.87 -27.92 13.83
C CYS A 328 8.59 -28.94 14.95
N MET A 329 9.44 -29.95 15.04
CA MET A 329 9.38 -31.05 15.99
C MET A 329 9.67 -30.66 17.45
N GLN A 330 10.06 -29.41 17.71
CA GLN A 330 10.08 -28.84 19.06
C GLN A 330 8.70 -28.91 19.73
N CYS A 331 7.61 -28.88 18.94
CA CYS A 331 6.24 -28.92 19.43
C CYS A 331 5.34 -29.95 18.72
N HIS A 332 5.59 -30.24 17.45
CA HIS A 332 4.80 -31.22 16.70
C HIS A 332 5.23 -32.66 17.01
N GLU A 333 4.28 -33.59 16.98
CA GLU A 333 4.53 -35.00 17.29
C GLU A 333 5.43 -35.71 16.23
N PRO A 334 6.26 -36.71 16.61
CA PRO A 334 7.22 -37.32 15.68
C PRO A 334 6.62 -38.01 14.46
N ASN A 335 5.39 -38.48 14.57
CA ASN A 335 4.63 -39.07 13.47
C ASN A 335 4.42 -38.11 12.28
N TYR A 336 4.47 -36.79 12.48
CA TYR A 336 4.41 -35.82 11.37
C TYR A 336 5.64 -35.86 10.46
N ASN A 337 6.78 -36.38 10.94
CA ASN A 337 8.02 -36.51 10.18
C ASN A 337 8.21 -37.90 9.55
N GLU A 338 7.16 -38.72 9.53
CA GLU A 338 7.19 -40.07 8.96
C GLU A 338 6.67 -40.08 7.51
N PRO A 339 7.11 -41.05 6.66
CA PRO A 339 6.65 -41.15 5.28
C PRO A 339 5.14 -41.37 5.13
N SER A 340 4.48 -41.86 6.18
CA SER A 340 3.01 -41.99 6.24
C SER A 340 2.29 -40.64 6.33
N HIS A 341 2.97 -39.58 6.77
CA HIS A 341 2.44 -38.23 6.77
C HIS A 341 2.79 -37.50 5.48
N HIS A 342 4.07 -37.42 5.10
CA HIS A 342 4.48 -36.57 3.97
C HIS A 342 4.53 -37.31 2.62
N PHE A 343 4.41 -38.63 2.58
CA PHE A 343 4.37 -39.45 1.35
C PHE A 343 5.59 -39.30 0.42
N HIS A 344 6.74 -38.99 0.99
CA HIS A 344 8.02 -38.89 0.28
C HIS A 344 9.06 -39.84 0.92
N PRO A 345 10.18 -40.15 0.25
CA PRO A 345 11.30 -40.82 0.90
C PRO A 345 11.78 -40.01 2.11
N GLN A 346 12.11 -40.71 3.21
CA GLN A 346 12.64 -40.07 4.41
C GLN A 346 13.87 -39.20 4.07
N ASN A 347 13.98 -38.03 4.71
CA ASN A 347 15.08 -37.08 4.54
C ASN A 347 15.24 -36.50 3.12
N SER A 348 14.25 -36.66 2.24
CA SER A 348 14.23 -35.96 0.96
C SER A 348 13.76 -34.51 1.11
N GLU A 349 13.97 -33.68 0.08
CA GLU A 349 13.42 -32.32 0.02
C GLU A 349 11.89 -32.32 0.18
N GLY A 350 11.19 -33.28 -0.42
CA GLY A 350 9.74 -33.43 -0.28
C GLY A 350 9.30 -33.88 1.12
N ALA A 351 10.21 -34.38 1.96
CA ALA A 351 9.95 -34.72 3.35
C ALA A 351 10.10 -33.53 4.31
N GLN A 352 10.64 -32.39 3.87
CA GLN A 352 10.80 -31.23 4.74
C GLN A 352 9.46 -30.53 4.98
N CYS A 353 9.07 -30.35 6.25
CA CYS A 353 7.80 -29.72 6.66
C CYS A 353 7.61 -28.36 5.98
N ILE A 354 8.67 -27.56 5.94
CA ILE A 354 8.67 -26.19 5.39
C ILE A 354 8.38 -26.17 3.89
N ASN A 355 8.68 -27.23 3.13
CA ASN A 355 8.46 -27.27 1.69
C ASN A 355 6.98 -27.49 1.33
N CYS A 356 6.17 -27.98 2.27
CA CYS A 356 4.72 -28.11 2.11
C CYS A 356 3.92 -27.04 2.87
N HIS A 357 4.35 -26.70 4.08
CA HIS A 357 3.60 -25.82 4.99
C HIS A 357 4.03 -24.35 4.96
N MET A 358 5.23 -24.07 4.43
CA MET A 358 5.80 -22.72 4.30
C MET A 358 6.32 -22.54 2.87
N THR A 359 5.44 -22.76 1.90
CA THR A 359 5.71 -22.45 0.50
C THR A 359 6.07 -20.98 0.36
N GLY A 360 6.76 -20.62 -0.72
CA GLY A 360 7.30 -19.28 -0.88
C GLY A 360 7.22 -18.78 -2.30
N VAL A 361 7.63 -17.53 -2.47
CA VAL A 361 7.76 -16.87 -3.77
C VAL A 361 9.16 -16.31 -3.92
N THR A 362 9.64 -16.27 -5.16
CA THR A 362 10.92 -15.65 -5.48
C THR A 362 10.73 -14.15 -5.66
N TYR A 363 11.34 -13.37 -4.79
CA TYR A 363 11.38 -11.92 -4.87
C TYR A 363 12.64 -11.44 -5.60
N MET A 364 12.54 -10.33 -6.34
CA MET A 364 13.63 -9.77 -7.17
C MET A 364 14.32 -10.79 -8.10
N GLY A 365 13.59 -11.85 -8.50
CA GLY A 365 14.04 -12.91 -9.40
C GLY A 365 15.01 -13.94 -8.81
N ILE A 366 15.64 -13.71 -7.65
CA ILE A 366 16.57 -14.68 -7.03
C ILE A 366 16.45 -14.87 -5.51
N ASP A 367 15.67 -14.04 -4.79
CA ASP A 367 15.53 -14.13 -3.33
C ASP A 367 14.27 -14.92 -2.95
N PHE A 368 14.41 -16.21 -2.65
CA PHE A 368 13.26 -17.05 -2.28
C PHE A 368 12.82 -16.81 -0.82
N ARG A 369 11.58 -16.36 -0.63
CA ARG A 369 11.01 -16.03 0.67
C ARG A 369 9.85 -16.92 1.03
N ARG A 370 9.84 -17.43 2.27
CA ARG A 370 8.85 -18.38 2.77
C ARG A 370 7.64 -17.68 3.41
N ASP A 371 6.45 -18.17 3.10
CA ASP A 371 5.20 -17.79 3.75
C ASP A 371 5.17 -18.31 5.20
N HIS A 372 4.84 -17.42 6.14
CA HIS A 372 4.74 -17.69 7.57
C HIS A 372 3.31 -17.94 8.05
N SER A 373 2.41 -18.34 7.15
CA SER A 373 1.03 -18.72 7.51
C SER A 373 0.90 -20.20 7.89
N PHE A 374 1.94 -21.02 7.69
CA PHE A 374 2.05 -22.43 8.13
C PHE A 374 0.84 -23.30 7.74
N ARG A 375 0.51 -23.29 6.45
CA ARG A 375 -0.80 -23.76 5.95
C ARG A 375 -0.80 -25.25 5.70
N VAL A 376 -1.94 -25.90 5.88
CA VAL A 376 -2.16 -27.25 5.32
C VAL A 376 -2.40 -27.09 3.81
N PRO A 377 -1.71 -27.86 2.93
CA PRO A 377 -1.90 -27.74 1.48
C PRO A 377 -3.36 -27.91 1.04
N ARG A 378 -3.85 -26.98 0.19
CA ARG A 378 -5.22 -26.96 -0.35
C ARG A 378 -5.26 -26.99 -1.88
N PRO A 379 -4.73 -28.03 -2.56
CA PRO A 379 -4.83 -28.14 -4.01
C PRO A 379 -6.27 -28.20 -4.54
N ASP A 380 -7.25 -28.51 -3.70
CA ASP A 380 -8.68 -28.41 -4.03
C ASP A 380 -9.11 -26.96 -4.33
N GLN A 381 -8.53 -25.97 -3.62
CA GLN A 381 -8.75 -24.56 -3.92
C GLN A 381 -8.03 -24.15 -5.21
N SER A 382 -6.84 -24.70 -5.49
CA SER A 382 -6.15 -24.51 -6.77
C SER A 382 -6.96 -24.98 -7.97
N VAL A 383 -7.71 -26.07 -7.84
CA VAL A 383 -8.61 -26.57 -8.91
C VAL A 383 -9.75 -25.58 -9.17
N THR A 384 -10.30 -24.98 -8.13
CA THR A 384 -11.52 -24.15 -8.22
C THR A 384 -11.22 -22.68 -8.54
N TYR A 385 -10.15 -22.14 -7.97
CA TYR A 385 -9.84 -20.70 -7.96
C TYR A 385 -8.47 -20.35 -8.55
N GLY A 386 -7.67 -21.35 -8.93
CA GLY A 386 -6.35 -21.12 -9.52
C GLY A 386 -5.28 -20.61 -8.55
N THR A 387 -5.48 -20.75 -7.23
CA THR A 387 -4.45 -20.40 -6.24
C THR A 387 -3.26 -21.37 -6.29
N PRO A 388 -2.04 -20.95 -5.89
CA PRO A 388 -0.90 -21.86 -5.86
C PRO A 388 -1.05 -22.96 -4.81
N ASN A 389 -0.33 -24.07 -4.99
CA ASN A 389 -0.22 -25.12 -4.00
C ASN A 389 1.19 -25.74 -3.97
N ALA A 390 1.56 -26.25 -2.81
CA ALA A 390 2.88 -26.84 -2.54
C ALA A 390 3.28 -27.98 -3.48
N CYS A 391 2.32 -28.82 -3.88
CA CYS A 391 2.61 -30.00 -4.69
C CYS A 391 3.10 -29.60 -6.08
N ASN A 392 2.40 -28.66 -6.72
CA ASN A 392 2.71 -28.24 -8.09
C ASN A 392 3.96 -27.36 -8.20
N THR A 393 4.52 -26.88 -7.09
CA THR A 393 5.84 -26.23 -7.06
C THR A 393 6.96 -27.21 -7.44
N CYS A 394 6.87 -28.47 -7.03
CA CYS A 394 7.83 -29.52 -7.40
C CYS A 394 7.34 -30.40 -8.57
N HIS A 395 6.03 -30.58 -8.68
CA HIS A 395 5.38 -31.40 -9.72
C HIS A 395 4.75 -30.54 -10.81
N ALA A 396 5.56 -29.72 -11.48
CA ALA A 396 5.13 -28.81 -12.54
C ALA A 396 4.54 -29.54 -13.78
N ASP A 397 4.85 -30.83 -13.94
CA ASP A 397 4.30 -31.68 -15.01
C ASP A 397 2.90 -32.25 -14.68
N LYS A 398 2.39 -32.03 -13.47
CA LYS A 398 1.09 -32.52 -13.00
C LYS A 398 0.07 -31.40 -12.92
N SER A 399 -1.21 -31.76 -12.99
CA SER A 399 -2.31 -30.80 -12.83
C SER A 399 -2.68 -30.58 -11.36
N ASN A 400 -3.36 -29.46 -11.06
CA ASN A 400 -3.96 -29.22 -9.74
C ASN A 400 -4.95 -30.34 -9.34
N THR A 401 -5.68 -30.90 -10.32
CA THR A 401 -6.61 -32.01 -10.08
C THR A 401 -5.87 -33.27 -9.64
N TRP A 402 -4.68 -33.54 -10.18
CA TRP A 402 -3.86 -34.65 -9.72
C TRP A 402 -3.46 -34.47 -8.25
N ALA A 403 -2.99 -33.28 -7.88
CA ALA A 403 -2.60 -32.97 -6.51
C ALA A 403 -3.79 -33.09 -5.56
N ALA A 404 -4.94 -32.52 -5.93
CA ALA A 404 -6.18 -32.62 -5.16
C ALA A 404 -6.61 -34.07 -4.93
N ASN A 405 -6.59 -34.90 -5.98
CA ASN A 405 -6.93 -36.31 -5.89
C ASN A 405 -5.97 -37.08 -4.97
N LYS A 406 -4.68 -36.75 -4.96
CA LYS A 406 -3.71 -37.37 -4.05
C LYS A 406 -3.98 -37.05 -2.59
N VAL A 407 -4.28 -35.79 -2.27
CA VAL A 407 -4.67 -35.42 -0.89
C VAL A 407 -5.98 -36.12 -0.48
N VAL A 408 -6.91 -36.34 -1.42
CA VAL A 408 -8.13 -37.12 -1.15
C VAL A 408 -7.84 -38.60 -0.90
N GLU A 409 -6.94 -39.20 -1.69
CA GLU A 409 -6.48 -40.59 -1.50
C GLU A 409 -5.86 -40.80 -0.13
N TRP A 410 -5.04 -39.85 0.33
CA TRP A 410 -4.30 -39.95 1.59
C TRP A 410 -5.11 -39.60 2.84
N TYR A 411 -5.92 -38.54 2.79
CA TYR A 411 -6.59 -37.99 3.97
C TYR A 411 -8.12 -37.94 3.86
N GLY A 412 -8.69 -38.51 2.81
CA GLY A 412 -10.13 -38.49 2.54
C GLY A 412 -10.61 -37.21 1.87
N ALA A 413 -11.90 -37.13 1.52
CA ALA A 413 -12.47 -36.00 0.76
C ALA A 413 -12.85 -34.79 1.63
N LYS A 414 -13.06 -34.99 2.93
CA LYS A 414 -13.47 -33.92 3.84
C LYS A 414 -12.25 -33.10 4.26
N ARG A 415 -12.41 -31.78 4.29
CA ARG A 415 -11.40 -30.83 4.80
C ARG A 415 -11.97 -30.12 6.02
N GLU A 416 -11.09 -29.81 6.96
CA GLU A 416 -11.43 -28.94 8.09
C GLU A 416 -11.73 -27.52 7.59
N ALA A 417 -12.62 -26.83 8.30
CA ALA A 417 -12.97 -25.46 7.97
C ALA A 417 -11.74 -24.54 8.10
N HIS A 418 -11.56 -23.65 7.12
CA HIS A 418 -10.43 -22.74 7.09
C HIS A 418 -10.83 -21.36 6.57
N PHE A 419 -10.23 -20.30 7.09
CA PHE A 419 -10.59 -18.91 6.73
C PHE A 419 -10.41 -18.60 5.24
N SER A 420 -9.52 -19.32 4.54
CA SER A 420 -9.31 -19.20 3.09
C SER A 420 -10.59 -19.39 2.29
N ASP A 421 -11.50 -20.26 2.77
CA ASP A 421 -12.76 -20.50 2.06
C ASP A 421 -13.63 -19.23 2.07
N ALA A 422 -13.63 -18.48 3.18
CA ALA A 422 -14.32 -17.20 3.28
C ALA A 422 -13.62 -16.09 2.47
N LEU A 423 -12.28 -16.04 2.46
CA LEU A 423 -11.52 -15.10 1.63
C LEU A 423 -11.85 -15.27 0.14
N LEU A 424 -11.76 -16.51 -0.37
CA LEU A 424 -12.05 -16.84 -1.76
C LEU A 424 -13.50 -16.53 -2.15
N VAL A 425 -14.45 -16.79 -1.25
CA VAL A 425 -15.86 -16.45 -1.48
C VAL A 425 -16.06 -14.94 -1.49
N SER A 426 -15.48 -14.21 -0.52
CA SER A 426 -15.65 -12.76 -0.40
C SER A 426 -15.16 -11.97 -1.60
N ALA A 427 -14.19 -12.49 -2.35
CA ALA A 427 -13.63 -11.84 -3.53
C ALA A 427 -14.45 -12.06 -4.82
N LYS A 428 -15.59 -12.77 -4.76
CA LYS A 428 -16.45 -12.98 -5.93
C LYS A 428 -17.17 -11.68 -6.31
N ASN A 429 -17.21 -11.39 -7.61
CA ASN A 429 -17.97 -10.24 -8.16
C ASN A 429 -19.48 -10.28 -7.83
N LYS A 430 -20.06 -11.48 -7.66
CA LYS A 430 -21.47 -11.67 -7.31
C LYS A 430 -21.59 -12.76 -6.26
N LEU A 431 -22.18 -12.40 -5.12
CA LEU A 431 -22.48 -13.32 -4.03
C LEU A 431 -23.94 -13.79 -4.11
N SER A 432 -24.19 -15.05 -3.81
CA SER A 432 -25.52 -15.55 -3.47
C SER A 432 -25.94 -15.07 -2.07
N GLN A 433 -27.23 -15.15 -1.75
CA GLN A 433 -27.70 -14.79 -0.41
C GLN A 433 -27.06 -15.66 0.68
N LYS A 434 -26.93 -16.95 0.42
CA LYS A 434 -26.32 -17.91 1.34
C LYS A 434 -24.85 -17.58 1.61
N GLU A 435 -24.11 -17.15 0.59
CA GLU A 435 -22.72 -16.73 0.76
C GLU A 435 -22.64 -15.42 1.56
N ARG A 436 -23.50 -14.44 1.29
CA ARG A 436 -23.57 -13.20 2.12
C ARG A 436 -23.82 -13.54 3.59
N ASP A 437 -24.85 -14.33 3.86
CA ASP A 437 -25.22 -14.71 5.23
C ASP A 437 -24.08 -15.47 5.94
N ALA A 438 -23.32 -16.30 5.21
CA ALA A 438 -22.15 -16.99 5.75
C ALA A 438 -20.98 -16.03 6.05
N LEU A 439 -20.73 -15.03 5.20
CA LEU A 439 -19.71 -14.02 5.44
C LEU A 439 -20.07 -13.10 6.62
N ASP A 440 -21.34 -12.73 6.78
CA ASP A 440 -21.82 -11.94 7.93
C ASP A 440 -21.57 -12.64 9.28
N VAL A 441 -21.67 -13.98 9.29
CA VAL A 441 -21.29 -14.81 10.45
C VAL A 441 -19.78 -14.84 10.62
N PHE A 442 -19.04 -15.10 9.53
CA PHE A 442 -17.58 -15.27 9.54
C PHE A 442 -16.85 -14.05 10.12
N ILE A 443 -17.23 -12.82 9.74
CA ILE A 443 -16.52 -11.61 10.19
C ILE A 443 -16.56 -11.42 11.72
N ASN A 444 -17.49 -12.07 12.41
CA ASN A 444 -17.66 -12.02 13.86
C ASN A 444 -17.26 -13.34 14.57
N ASP A 445 -16.73 -14.32 13.85
CA ASP A 445 -16.32 -15.61 14.41
C ASP A 445 -14.86 -15.53 14.91
N LEU A 446 -14.70 -15.40 16.23
CA LEU A 446 -13.40 -15.22 16.88
C LEU A 446 -12.47 -16.44 16.80
N ASN A 447 -12.93 -17.57 16.26
CA ASN A 447 -12.07 -18.72 15.97
C ASN A 447 -11.16 -18.48 14.75
N TYR A 448 -11.46 -17.47 13.93
CA TYR A 448 -10.67 -17.14 12.74
C TYR A 448 -9.79 -15.89 12.92
N PRO A 449 -8.64 -15.83 12.22
CA PRO A 449 -7.71 -14.71 12.33
C PRO A 449 -8.36 -13.36 12.09
N ALA A 450 -8.03 -12.38 12.93
CA ALA A 450 -8.52 -11.01 12.78
C ALA A 450 -8.18 -10.42 11.40
N ILE A 451 -6.98 -10.70 10.86
CA ILE A 451 -6.56 -10.24 9.53
C ILE A 451 -7.45 -10.82 8.42
N ALA A 452 -7.86 -12.08 8.53
CA ALA A 452 -8.78 -12.69 7.57
C ALA A 452 -10.19 -12.09 7.68
N ARG A 453 -10.68 -11.86 8.91
CA ARG A 453 -11.99 -11.22 9.14
C ARG A 453 -12.02 -9.78 8.63
N ALA A 454 -10.98 -8.99 8.89
CA ALA A 454 -10.83 -7.63 8.37
C ALA A 454 -10.76 -7.62 6.83
N SER A 455 -10.02 -8.54 6.23
CA SER A 455 -9.95 -8.68 4.76
C SER A 455 -11.28 -9.06 4.13
N VAL A 456 -12.07 -9.94 4.77
CA VAL A 456 -13.43 -10.26 4.30
C VAL A 456 -14.34 -9.03 4.41
N ILE A 457 -14.25 -8.26 5.50
CA ILE A 457 -15.00 -7.00 5.62
C ILE A 457 -14.67 -6.11 4.42
N ASP A 458 -13.39 -5.86 4.12
CA ASP A 458 -12.96 -5.01 3.00
C ASP A 458 -13.51 -5.47 1.65
N ASN A 459 -13.55 -6.77 1.38
CA ASN A 459 -14.05 -7.32 0.11
C ASN A 459 -15.58 -7.19 -0.03
N VAL A 460 -16.34 -7.34 1.06
CA VAL A 460 -17.80 -7.41 1.00
C VAL A 460 -18.41 -6.03 0.67
N GLN A 461 -19.26 -6.01 -0.36
CA GLN A 461 -20.08 -4.86 -0.71
C GLN A 461 -21.38 -4.85 0.10
N ILE A 462 -21.80 -3.66 0.54
CA ILE A 462 -23.05 -3.49 1.27
C ILE A 462 -24.19 -3.27 0.29
N THR A 463 -25.11 -4.22 0.24
CA THR A 463 -26.26 -4.24 -0.67
C THR A 463 -27.60 -4.29 0.07
N GLU A 464 -27.59 -4.66 1.36
CA GLU A 464 -28.77 -4.82 2.20
C GLU A 464 -28.51 -4.23 3.59
N SER A 465 -29.50 -3.54 4.18
CA SER A 465 -29.33 -2.92 5.51
C SER A 465 -28.99 -3.93 6.62
N LYS A 466 -29.39 -5.20 6.46
CA LYS A 466 -29.10 -6.26 7.45
C LYS A 466 -27.60 -6.51 7.64
N GLN A 467 -26.78 -6.26 6.62
CA GLN A 467 -25.33 -6.46 6.66
C GLN A 467 -24.66 -5.51 7.66
N TYR A 468 -25.26 -4.33 7.89
CA TYR A 468 -24.78 -3.40 8.91
C TYR A 468 -24.85 -3.99 10.33
N ASN A 469 -25.76 -4.93 10.62
CA ASN A 469 -25.83 -5.57 11.93
C ASN A 469 -24.56 -6.37 12.26
N ALA A 470 -23.98 -7.04 11.26
CA ALA A 470 -22.74 -7.80 11.43
C ALA A 470 -21.55 -6.85 11.60
N LEU A 471 -21.53 -5.72 10.88
CA LEU A 471 -20.49 -4.69 11.01
C LEU A 471 -20.55 -3.96 12.36
N ILE A 472 -21.74 -3.64 12.87
CA ILE A 472 -21.92 -3.00 14.18
C ILE A 472 -21.36 -3.87 15.31
N LYS A 473 -21.45 -5.20 15.19
CA LYS A 473 -20.79 -6.12 16.13
C LYS A 473 -19.26 -6.01 16.02
N GLY A 474 -18.73 -6.02 14.80
CA GLY A 474 -17.30 -5.86 14.51
C GLY A 474 -16.69 -4.56 15.04
N LEU A 475 -17.49 -3.48 15.18
CA LEU A 475 -17.06 -2.24 15.82
C LEU A 475 -16.63 -2.40 17.30
N ASN A 476 -17.01 -3.49 17.96
CA ASN A 476 -16.61 -3.80 19.34
C ASN A 476 -15.63 -4.98 19.43
N ASP A 477 -15.04 -5.40 18.31
CA ASP A 477 -14.04 -6.48 18.27
C ASP A 477 -12.80 -6.10 19.10
N ALA A 478 -12.13 -7.09 19.71
CA ALA A 478 -10.89 -6.85 20.43
C ALA A 478 -9.76 -6.35 19.50
N SER A 479 -9.79 -6.77 18.23
CA SER A 479 -8.78 -6.42 17.24
C SER A 479 -9.05 -5.04 16.60
N PRO A 480 -8.09 -4.11 16.65
CA PRO A 480 -8.24 -2.79 16.04
C PRO A 480 -8.38 -2.82 14.52
N MET A 481 -7.79 -3.81 13.81
CA MET A 481 -7.95 -3.93 12.36
C MET A 481 -9.39 -4.30 11.96
N VAL A 482 -10.08 -5.11 12.76
CA VAL A 482 -11.50 -5.45 12.51
C VAL A 482 -12.38 -4.25 12.78
N ARG A 483 -12.16 -3.52 13.89
CA ARG A 483 -12.88 -2.28 14.18
C ARG A 483 -12.68 -1.24 13.07
N PHE A 484 -11.44 -1.05 12.61
CA PHE A 484 -11.11 -0.15 11.52
C PHE A 484 -11.79 -0.55 10.20
N ALA A 485 -11.67 -1.80 9.77
CA ALA A 485 -12.30 -2.29 8.54
C ALA A 485 -13.84 -2.12 8.59
N ALA A 486 -14.45 -2.41 9.74
CA ALA A 486 -15.89 -2.19 9.94
C ALA A 486 -16.27 -0.70 9.82
N LEU A 487 -15.50 0.21 10.43
CA LEU A 487 -15.73 1.65 10.32
C LEU A 487 -15.78 2.12 8.86
N GLN A 488 -14.88 1.64 8.00
CA GLN A 488 -14.84 2.07 6.59
C GLN A 488 -16.10 1.76 5.79
N LYS A 489 -16.93 0.80 6.24
CA LYS A 489 -18.17 0.41 5.54
C LYS A 489 -19.36 1.31 5.81
N PHE A 490 -19.26 2.24 6.76
CA PHE A 490 -20.36 3.14 7.11
C PHE A 490 -20.38 4.44 6.31
N ARG A 491 -19.45 4.66 5.37
CA ARG A 491 -19.40 5.89 4.55
C ARG A 491 -20.67 6.17 3.75
N GLY A 492 -21.43 5.14 3.38
CA GLY A 492 -22.68 5.26 2.63
C GLY A 492 -23.92 5.62 3.47
N LEU A 493 -23.81 5.65 4.81
CA LEU A 493 -24.93 5.98 5.67
C LEU A 493 -25.21 7.49 5.71
N SER A 494 -26.39 7.82 6.26
CA SER A 494 -26.77 9.20 6.56
C SER A 494 -25.70 9.90 7.41
N LEU A 495 -25.60 11.23 7.28
CA LEU A 495 -24.66 12.02 8.07
C LEU A 495 -24.90 11.86 9.58
N GLU A 496 -26.15 11.73 10.00
CA GLU A 496 -26.54 11.52 11.40
C GLU A 496 -25.99 10.19 11.93
N ASP A 497 -26.22 9.09 11.21
CA ASP A 497 -25.75 7.76 11.62
C ASP A 497 -24.22 7.68 11.62
N ARG A 498 -23.56 8.22 10.58
CA ARG A 498 -22.10 8.32 10.52
C ARG A 498 -21.55 9.09 11.72
N THR A 499 -22.19 10.19 12.09
CA THR A 499 -21.77 11.03 13.23
C THR A 499 -21.90 10.29 14.55
N ALA A 500 -23.03 9.61 14.79
CA ALA A 500 -23.24 8.81 15.99
C ALA A 500 -22.20 7.68 16.12
N ILE A 501 -21.92 6.97 15.03
CA ILE A 501 -20.92 5.89 14.99
C ILE A 501 -19.52 6.46 15.24
N ALA A 502 -19.12 7.50 14.52
CA ALA A 502 -17.78 8.07 14.62
C ALA A 502 -17.47 8.61 16.03
N LEU A 503 -18.38 9.38 16.63
CA LEU A 503 -18.19 9.96 17.97
C LEU A 503 -17.93 8.90 19.05
N LYS A 504 -18.54 7.71 18.94
CA LYS A 504 -18.28 6.61 19.87
C LYS A 504 -16.83 6.11 19.78
N HIS A 505 -16.22 6.15 18.59
CA HIS A 505 -14.92 5.54 18.31
C HIS A 505 -13.74 6.51 18.34
N THR A 506 -13.97 7.81 18.51
CA THR A 506 -12.88 8.78 18.72
C THR A 506 -12.19 8.67 20.07
N ASN A 507 -12.77 7.92 21.00
CA ASN A 507 -12.18 7.59 22.29
C ASN A 507 -11.61 6.16 22.33
N ASP A 508 -11.52 5.48 21.18
CA ASP A 508 -10.86 4.16 21.12
C ASP A 508 -9.43 4.26 21.62
N THR A 509 -8.94 3.22 22.29
CA THR A 509 -7.59 3.18 22.84
C THR A 509 -6.53 3.19 21.74
N THR A 510 -6.84 2.71 20.55
CA THR A 510 -5.91 2.56 19.43
C THR A 510 -6.03 3.70 18.43
N LYS A 511 -4.90 4.30 18.03
CA LYS A 511 -4.85 5.40 17.04
C LYS A 511 -5.49 5.00 15.71
N LEU A 512 -5.23 3.79 15.21
CA LEU A 512 -5.82 3.31 13.94
C LEU A 512 -7.34 3.46 13.91
N VAL A 513 -8.03 3.09 14.99
CA VAL A 513 -9.50 3.14 15.05
C VAL A 513 -9.99 4.58 15.14
N ARG A 514 -9.30 5.45 15.89
CA ARG A 514 -9.60 6.89 15.95
C ARG A 514 -9.46 7.55 14.58
N ILE A 515 -8.41 7.21 13.82
CA ILE A 515 -8.24 7.64 12.42
C ILE A 515 -9.42 7.19 11.56
N GLY A 516 -9.84 5.93 11.68
CA GLY A 516 -11.02 5.42 10.98
C GLY A 516 -12.31 6.19 11.32
N ALA A 517 -12.47 6.60 12.58
CA ALA A 517 -13.60 7.42 13.00
C ALA A 517 -13.56 8.83 12.38
N ALA A 518 -12.38 9.45 12.30
CA ALA A 518 -12.21 10.74 11.64
C ALA A 518 -12.54 10.68 10.14
N GLN A 519 -12.16 9.59 9.46
CA GLN A 519 -12.41 9.38 8.03
C GLN A 519 -13.90 9.33 7.67
N LEU A 520 -14.76 8.91 8.59
CA LEU A 520 -16.22 8.86 8.37
C LEU A 520 -16.87 10.24 8.26
N LEU A 521 -16.22 11.27 8.80
CA LEU A 521 -16.77 12.63 8.93
C LEU A 521 -15.91 13.67 8.21
N LEU A 522 -15.10 13.30 7.23
CA LEU A 522 -14.22 14.25 6.53
C LEU A 522 -14.98 15.37 5.82
N ASP A 523 -16.15 15.06 5.28
CA ASP A 523 -17.05 15.97 4.59
C ASP A 523 -17.80 16.95 5.51
N LEU A 524 -17.71 16.76 6.83
CA LEU A 524 -18.45 17.54 7.81
C LEU A 524 -17.65 18.77 8.30
N ASP A 525 -18.24 19.95 8.21
CA ASP A 525 -17.76 21.10 8.97
C ASP A 525 -18.13 20.95 10.44
N LEU A 526 -17.14 20.75 11.31
CA LEU A 526 -17.38 20.55 12.74
C LEU A 526 -18.00 21.76 13.42
N SER A 527 -17.88 22.95 12.82
CA SER A 527 -18.51 24.16 13.36
C SER A 527 -20.04 24.11 13.30
N THR A 528 -20.60 23.26 12.44
CA THR A 528 -22.06 23.09 12.31
C THR A 528 -22.65 22.20 13.41
N LEU A 529 -21.82 21.44 14.14
CA LEU A 529 -22.27 20.59 15.24
C LEU A 529 -22.40 21.40 16.54
N THR A 530 -23.53 22.09 16.72
CA THR A 530 -23.83 22.79 17.97
C THR A 530 -24.26 21.82 19.07
N ASN A 531 -23.72 21.97 20.28
CA ASN A 531 -24.02 21.15 21.47
C ASN A 531 -23.50 19.69 21.46
N ILE A 532 -22.54 19.37 20.60
CA ILE A 532 -21.82 18.10 20.60
C ILE A 532 -20.35 18.39 20.93
N ASP A 533 -19.77 17.62 21.85
CA ASP A 533 -18.32 17.69 22.10
C ASP A 533 -17.54 17.08 20.92
N VAL A 534 -16.94 17.96 20.11
CA VAL A 534 -16.15 17.59 18.92
C VAL A 534 -14.65 17.50 19.21
N SER A 535 -14.22 17.58 20.48
CA SER A 535 -12.80 17.55 20.84
C SER A 535 -12.14 16.22 20.44
N GLY A 536 -12.83 15.10 20.67
CA GLY A 536 -12.37 13.76 20.27
C GLY A 536 -12.19 13.62 18.76
N ILE A 537 -13.13 14.15 17.98
CA ILE A 537 -13.05 14.13 16.51
C ILE A 537 -11.94 15.05 15.99
N SER A 538 -11.74 16.21 16.63
CA SER A 538 -10.67 17.14 16.27
C SER A 538 -9.30 16.50 16.48
N LYS A 539 -9.09 15.85 17.63
CA LYS A 539 -7.88 15.06 17.90
C LYS A 539 -7.68 13.95 16.86
N SER A 540 -8.73 13.20 16.56
CA SER A 540 -8.68 12.10 15.59
C SER A 540 -8.37 12.58 14.17
N ARG A 541 -8.84 13.77 13.79
CA ARG A 541 -8.47 14.43 12.52
C ARG A 541 -7.00 14.83 12.50
N THR A 542 -6.45 15.35 13.60
CA THR A 542 -5.01 15.63 13.68
C THR A 542 -4.17 14.35 13.54
N GLU A 543 -4.62 13.23 14.11
CA GLU A 543 -3.96 11.92 13.91
C GLU A 543 -4.06 11.44 12.45
N LEU A 544 -5.19 11.68 11.77
CA LEU A 544 -5.35 11.40 10.34
C LEU A 544 -4.46 12.30 9.48
N GLU A 545 -4.34 13.59 9.79
CA GLU A 545 -3.41 14.48 9.11
C GLU A 545 -1.96 14.02 9.29
N GLU A 546 -1.55 13.67 10.52
CA GLU A 546 -0.23 13.11 10.79
C GLU A 546 0.04 11.87 9.90
N MET A 547 -0.91 10.95 9.81
CA MET A 547 -0.84 9.79 8.92
C MET A 547 -0.62 10.21 7.45
N LEU A 548 -1.45 11.11 6.92
CA LEU A 548 -1.37 11.55 5.52
C LEU A 548 -0.02 12.22 5.20
N PHE A 549 0.45 13.11 6.08
CA PHE A 549 1.74 13.79 5.91
C PHE A 549 2.94 12.83 6.08
N SER A 550 2.81 11.80 6.92
CA SER A 550 3.86 10.80 7.14
C SER A 550 4.11 9.88 5.94
N ASN A 551 3.15 9.79 5.01
CA ASN A 551 3.26 9.03 3.77
C ASN A 551 3.42 9.92 2.53
N ALA A 552 3.52 11.25 2.68
CA ALA A 552 3.53 12.22 1.57
C ALA A 552 4.79 12.16 0.68
N ASP A 553 5.78 11.36 1.04
CA ASP A 553 6.92 11.04 0.19
C ASP A 553 6.57 10.07 -0.95
N PHE A 554 5.54 9.24 -0.78
CA PHE A 554 4.97 8.38 -1.81
C PHE A 554 4.07 9.15 -2.79
N SER A 555 3.97 8.66 -4.03
CA SER A 555 3.02 9.18 -5.03
C SER A 555 1.56 8.95 -4.59
N THR A 556 1.25 7.77 -4.05
CA THR A 556 -0.05 7.42 -3.48
C THR A 556 -0.37 8.21 -2.21
N GLY A 557 0.61 8.49 -1.35
CA GLY A 557 0.40 9.38 -0.19
C GLY A 557 0.08 10.82 -0.60
N ARG A 558 0.66 11.30 -1.71
CA ARG A 558 0.27 12.59 -2.31
C ARG A 558 -1.13 12.57 -2.89
N MET A 559 -1.53 11.47 -3.52
CA MET A 559 -2.91 11.27 -3.96
C MET A 559 -3.87 11.33 -2.76
N GLN A 560 -3.57 10.63 -1.66
CA GLN A 560 -4.41 10.64 -0.45
C GLN A 560 -4.55 12.03 0.18
N LEU A 561 -3.48 12.84 0.18
CA LEU A 561 -3.58 14.26 0.58
C LEU A 561 -4.48 15.05 -0.38
N GLY A 562 -4.39 14.80 -1.68
CA GLY A 562 -5.30 15.37 -2.67
C GLY A 562 -6.76 15.00 -2.39
N ASP A 563 -7.03 13.72 -2.12
CA ASP A 563 -8.37 13.22 -1.78
C ASP A 563 -8.90 13.85 -0.48
N TYR A 564 -8.03 14.01 0.53
CA TYR A 564 -8.36 14.65 1.80
C TYR A 564 -8.79 16.11 1.60
N TYR A 565 -7.97 16.89 0.88
CA TYR A 565 -8.29 18.29 0.60
C TYR A 565 -9.52 18.42 -0.31
N PHE A 566 -9.72 17.49 -1.24
CA PHE A 566 -10.91 17.47 -2.09
C PHE A 566 -12.19 17.23 -1.26
N GLN A 567 -12.17 16.26 -0.33
CA GLN A 567 -13.30 15.95 0.54
C GLN A 567 -13.62 17.06 1.56
N THR A 568 -12.59 17.78 2.00
CA THR A 568 -12.72 18.93 2.92
C THR A 568 -12.98 20.25 2.18
N ASN A 569 -13.22 20.19 0.87
CA ASN A 569 -13.54 21.32 -0.02
C ASN A 569 -12.41 22.38 -0.16
N ASP A 570 -11.16 22.01 0.11
CA ASP A 570 -9.98 22.82 -0.20
C ASP A 570 -9.43 22.44 -1.59
N ILE A 571 -10.13 22.93 -2.62
CA ILE A 571 -9.84 22.60 -4.02
C ILE A 571 -8.42 23.01 -4.44
N LYS A 572 -7.88 24.10 -3.88
CA LYS A 572 -6.54 24.59 -4.24
C LYS A 572 -5.45 23.66 -3.74
N ASN A 573 -5.53 23.20 -2.48
CA ASN A 573 -4.58 22.22 -1.99
C ASN A 573 -4.80 20.84 -2.65
N ALA A 574 -6.04 20.45 -2.96
CA ALA A 574 -6.30 19.24 -3.72
C ALA A 574 -5.55 19.22 -5.07
N ILE A 575 -5.68 20.29 -5.88
CA ILE A 575 -4.96 20.45 -7.15
C ILE A 575 -3.44 20.37 -6.93
N LYS A 576 -2.90 21.09 -5.94
CA LYS A 576 -1.47 21.07 -5.61
C LYS A 576 -0.97 19.65 -5.37
N HIS A 577 -1.66 18.89 -4.52
CA HIS A 577 -1.23 17.55 -4.13
C HIS A 577 -1.39 16.53 -5.25
N TYR A 578 -2.47 16.57 -6.03
CA TYR A 578 -2.63 15.71 -7.21
C TYR A 578 -1.57 15.97 -8.28
N ARG A 579 -1.21 17.23 -8.54
CA ARG A 579 -0.12 17.55 -9.48
C ARG A 579 1.23 17.00 -9.03
N ILE A 580 1.51 17.05 -7.72
CA ILE A 580 2.75 16.46 -7.17
C ILE A 580 2.70 14.93 -7.25
N ALA A 581 1.54 14.31 -7.01
CA ALA A 581 1.35 12.87 -7.19
C ALA A 581 1.69 12.44 -8.63
N LEU A 582 1.12 13.12 -9.64
CA LEU A 582 1.40 12.84 -11.06
C LEU A 582 2.83 13.15 -11.49
N LYS A 583 3.50 14.10 -10.81
CA LYS A 583 4.93 14.37 -11.03
C LYS A 583 5.81 13.24 -10.51
N LYS A 584 5.42 12.59 -9.41
CA LYS A 584 6.13 11.44 -8.82
C LYS A 584 5.85 10.14 -9.58
N ASP A 585 4.64 10.00 -10.10
CA ASP A 585 4.19 8.83 -10.83
C ASP A 585 3.09 9.21 -11.83
N SER A 586 3.44 9.21 -13.12
CA SER A 586 2.50 9.56 -14.19
C SER A 586 1.53 8.43 -14.57
N LEU A 587 1.61 7.28 -13.90
CA LEU A 587 0.75 6.11 -14.11
C LEU A 587 -0.36 5.99 -13.06
N LEU A 588 -0.48 6.95 -12.14
CA LEU A 588 -1.61 7.02 -11.20
C LEU A 588 -2.91 7.45 -11.89
N ILE A 589 -3.50 6.54 -12.67
CA ILE A 589 -4.73 6.73 -13.44
C ILE A 589 -5.87 7.37 -12.62
N PRO A 590 -6.16 6.97 -11.36
CA PRO A 590 -7.22 7.58 -10.57
C PRO A 590 -7.03 9.10 -10.36
N VAL A 591 -5.79 9.57 -10.24
CA VAL A 591 -5.47 10.98 -9.95
C VAL A 591 -5.92 11.90 -11.08
N TYR A 592 -5.82 11.47 -12.34
CA TYR A 592 -6.25 12.26 -13.49
C TYR A 592 -7.74 12.60 -13.40
N THR A 593 -8.57 11.63 -13.01
CA THR A 593 -10.02 11.87 -12.88
C THR A 593 -10.34 12.87 -11.79
N ASN A 594 -9.70 12.75 -10.61
CA ASN A 594 -9.92 13.67 -9.49
C ASN A 594 -9.37 15.07 -9.77
N LEU A 595 -8.21 15.16 -10.41
CA LEU A 595 -7.60 16.44 -10.78
C LEU A 595 -8.44 17.19 -11.82
N ALA A 596 -8.97 16.51 -12.83
CA ALA A 596 -9.87 17.11 -13.81
C ALA A 596 -11.15 17.65 -13.13
N SER A 597 -11.76 16.88 -12.21
CA SER A 597 -12.90 17.35 -11.42
C SER A 597 -12.56 18.58 -10.58
N CYS A 598 -11.37 18.61 -9.95
CA CYS A 598 -10.92 19.78 -9.18
C CYS A 598 -10.75 21.02 -10.07
N TYR A 599 -10.16 20.90 -11.26
CA TYR A 599 -10.05 22.01 -12.20
C TYR A 599 -11.42 22.51 -12.67
N SER A 600 -12.37 21.60 -12.94
CA SER A 600 -13.74 21.96 -13.27
C SER A 600 -14.39 22.82 -12.17
N ILE A 601 -14.25 22.39 -10.91
CA ILE A 601 -14.79 23.10 -9.74
C ILE A 601 -14.07 24.43 -9.48
N ASP A 602 -12.75 24.51 -9.74
CA ASP A 602 -11.95 25.74 -9.63
C ASP A 602 -12.21 26.73 -10.79
N GLY A 603 -13.13 26.42 -11.71
CA GLY A 603 -13.49 27.27 -12.85
C GLY A 603 -12.44 27.28 -13.97
N LYS A 604 -11.69 26.18 -14.12
CA LYS A 604 -10.59 25.98 -15.07
C LYS A 604 -10.88 24.83 -16.05
N PRO A 605 -11.88 25.00 -16.95
CA PRO A 605 -12.32 23.93 -17.82
C PRO A 605 -11.27 23.53 -18.86
N ASP A 606 -10.42 24.45 -19.31
CA ASP A 606 -9.36 24.15 -20.28
C ASP A 606 -8.32 23.21 -19.67
N GLU A 607 -7.87 23.48 -18.44
CA GLU A 607 -6.96 22.60 -17.71
C GLU A 607 -7.60 21.24 -17.39
N ALA A 608 -8.91 21.21 -17.11
CA ALA A 608 -9.63 19.96 -16.93
C ALA A 608 -9.68 19.12 -18.22
N LEU A 609 -9.91 19.76 -19.38
CA LEU A 609 -9.88 19.09 -20.69
C LEU A 609 -8.48 18.54 -21.00
N ASP A 610 -7.42 19.30 -20.73
CA ASP A 610 -6.04 18.85 -20.94
C ASP A 610 -5.73 17.59 -20.14
N ILE A 611 -6.09 17.57 -18.86
CA ILE A 611 -5.89 16.39 -17.99
C ILE A 611 -6.69 15.19 -18.50
N LEU A 612 -7.92 15.38 -18.96
CA LEU A 612 -8.75 14.30 -19.51
C LEU A 612 -8.22 13.79 -20.85
N ASN A 613 -7.64 14.66 -21.68
CA ASN A 613 -7.00 14.26 -22.93
C ASN A 613 -5.75 13.41 -22.65
N ILE A 614 -4.91 13.81 -21.70
CA ILE A 614 -3.75 13.01 -21.26
C ILE A 614 -4.21 11.64 -20.74
N LEU A 615 -5.30 11.59 -19.96
CA LEU A 615 -5.87 10.33 -19.47
C LEU A 615 -6.34 9.43 -20.61
N ILE A 616 -7.02 9.99 -21.62
CA ILE A 616 -7.50 9.24 -22.79
C ILE A 616 -6.32 8.72 -23.63
N ASP A 617 -5.25 9.49 -23.76
CA ASP A 617 -4.05 9.07 -24.47
C ASP A 617 -3.35 7.91 -23.74
N LYS A 618 -3.34 7.93 -22.40
CA LYS A 618 -2.76 6.86 -21.55
C LYS A 618 -3.64 5.62 -21.43
N SER A 619 -4.96 5.80 -21.40
CA SER A 619 -5.94 4.73 -21.19
C SER A 619 -7.13 4.89 -22.14
N PRO A 620 -6.95 4.63 -23.45
CA PRO A 620 -7.96 4.90 -24.48
C PRO A 620 -9.20 3.98 -24.39
N ASP A 621 -9.13 2.93 -23.58
CA ASP A 621 -10.16 1.97 -23.26
C ASP A 621 -10.93 2.27 -21.96
N LEU A 622 -10.49 3.27 -21.18
CA LEU A 622 -11.16 3.69 -19.96
C LEU A 622 -12.41 4.53 -20.28
N GLY A 623 -13.59 3.91 -20.23
CA GLY A 623 -14.87 4.56 -20.50
C GLY A 623 -15.12 5.78 -19.60
N ARG A 624 -14.71 5.70 -18.32
CA ARG A 624 -14.80 6.80 -17.36
C ARG A 624 -14.14 8.10 -17.84
N ALA A 625 -13.03 8.03 -18.57
CA ALA A 625 -12.33 9.23 -19.05
C ALA A 625 -13.17 10.01 -20.07
N TYR A 626 -13.75 9.31 -21.05
CA TYR A 626 -14.67 9.90 -22.02
C TYR A 626 -15.94 10.41 -21.36
N TYR A 627 -16.47 9.68 -20.37
CA TYR A 627 -17.64 10.12 -19.62
C TYR A 627 -17.41 11.47 -18.91
N LEU A 628 -16.30 11.62 -18.19
CA LEU A 628 -15.97 12.88 -17.51
C LEU A 628 -15.76 14.03 -18.51
N ARG A 629 -15.11 13.76 -19.64
CA ARG A 629 -14.94 14.76 -20.70
C ARG A 629 -16.28 15.15 -21.35
N ALA A 630 -17.20 14.20 -21.49
CA ALA A 630 -18.55 14.48 -21.95
C ALA A 630 -19.32 15.39 -21.01
N LEU A 631 -19.25 15.15 -19.68
CA LEU A 631 -19.86 16.03 -18.69
C LEU A 631 -19.33 17.46 -18.79
N LEU A 632 -18.01 17.61 -18.90
CA LEU A 632 -17.39 18.92 -19.07
C LEU A 632 -17.81 19.61 -20.37
N TYR A 633 -17.90 18.88 -21.49
CA TYR A 633 -18.43 19.44 -22.73
C TYR A 633 -19.92 19.80 -22.66
N PHE A 634 -20.72 19.13 -21.83
CA PHE A 634 -22.11 19.55 -21.56
C PHE A 634 -22.15 20.88 -20.82
N GLU A 635 -21.28 21.08 -19.81
CA GLU A 635 -21.13 22.35 -19.09
C GLU A 635 -20.66 23.49 -20.00
N LEU A 636 -19.82 23.17 -20.99
CA LEU A 636 -19.34 24.11 -22.02
C LEU A 636 -20.29 24.29 -23.20
N GLU A 637 -21.51 23.75 -23.14
CA GLU A 637 -22.53 23.80 -24.21
C GLU A 637 -22.10 23.15 -25.55
N GLN A 638 -21.03 22.36 -25.56
CA GLN A 638 -20.53 21.64 -26.73
C GLN A 638 -21.19 20.26 -26.88
N HIS A 639 -22.52 20.25 -26.99
CA HIS A 639 -23.35 19.04 -26.94
C HIS A 639 -22.96 17.96 -27.96
N ALA A 640 -22.54 18.34 -29.17
CA ALA A 640 -22.19 17.37 -30.21
C ALA A 640 -20.99 16.50 -29.82
N ILE A 641 -19.97 17.10 -29.18
CA ILE A 641 -18.77 16.39 -28.72
C ILE A 641 -19.12 15.58 -27.47
N ALA A 642 -19.88 16.17 -26.54
CA ALA A 642 -20.33 15.49 -25.33
C ALA A 642 -21.07 14.17 -25.62
N ILE A 643 -22.01 14.18 -26.57
CA ILE A 643 -22.74 12.96 -26.96
C ILE A 643 -21.82 11.92 -27.58
N LYS A 644 -20.84 12.34 -28.40
CA LYS A 644 -19.87 11.43 -29.02
C LYS A 644 -19.06 10.69 -27.95
N ASP A 645 -18.54 11.44 -26.98
CA ASP A 645 -17.75 10.89 -25.88
C ASP A 645 -18.61 10.03 -24.94
N LEU A 646 -19.84 10.45 -24.62
CA LEU A 646 -20.74 9.67 -23.78
C LEU A 646 -21.13 8.34 -24.44
N LYS A 647 -21.36 8.33 -25.76
CA LYS A 647 -21.58 7.10 -26.52
C LYS A 647 -20.35 6.20 -26.52
N LYS A 648 -19.15 6.78 -26.63
CA LYS A 648 -17.88 6.03 -26.52
C LYS A 648 -17.73 5.39 -25.14
N ALA A 649 -18.04 6.12 -24.07
CA ALA A 649 -18.04 5.60 -22.71
C ALA A 649 -18.98 4.39 -22.53
N ILE A 650 -20.20 4.46 -23.08
CA ILE A 650 -21.18 3.35 -23.07
C ILE A 650 -20.65 2.12 -23.81
N VAL A 651 -19.92 2.31 -24.92
CA VAL A 651 -19.32 1.21 -25.70
C VAL A 651 -18.17 0.56 -24.93
N LEU A 652 -17.34 1.35 -24.26
CA LEU A 652 -16.18 0.86 -23.51
C LEU A 652 -16.58 0.17 -22.20
N GLU A 653 -17.57 0.71 -21.48
CA GLU A 653 -18.05 0.20 -20.19
C GLU A 653 -19.57 -0.06 -20.24
N PRO A 654 -20.04 -1.07 -20.98
CA PRO A 654 -21.46 -1.33 -21.18
C PRO A 654 -22.19 -1.75 -19.89
N SER A 655 -21.45 -2.13 -18.84
CA SER A 655 -21.99 -2.46 -17.53
C SER A 655 -22.28 -1.23 -16.65
N ASN A 656 -21.95 -0.01 -17.09
CA ASN A 656 -22.21 1.20 -16.33
C ASN A 656 -23.56 1.84 -16.73
N SER A 657 -24.59 1.55 -15.93
CA SER A 657 -25.96 2.04 -16.16
C SER A 657 -26.09 3.58 -16.10
N ARG A 658 -25.19 4.26 -15.36
CA ARG A 658 -25.20 5.72 -15.19
C ARG A 658 -24.93 6.45 -16.50
N TYR A 659 -24.10 5.88 -17.39
CA TYR A 659 -23.81 6.50 -18.68
C TYR A 659 -25.05 6.53 -19.57
N LEU A 660 -25.86 5.45 -19.53
CA LEU A 660 -27.15 5.38 -20.21
C LEU A 660 -28.16 6.37 -19.60
N TYR A 661 -28.21 6.47 -18.28
CA TYR A 661 -29.07 7.45 -17.60
C TYR A 661 -28.77 8.88 -18.04
N ASN A 662 -27.50 9.31 -18.05
CA ASN A 662 -27.15 10.66 -18.45
C ASN A 662 -27.45 10.93 -19.94
N LEU A 663 -27.26 9.92 -20.81
CA LEU A 663 -27.62 10.05 -22.22
C LEU A 663 -29.14 10.17 -22.40
N ALA A 664 -29.93 9.38 -21.65
CA ALA A 664 -31.38 9.47 -21.65
C ALA A 664 -31.87 10.83 -21.12
N THR A 665 -31.27 11.35 -20.05
CA THR A 665 -31.57 12.68 -19.51
C THR A 665 -31.30 13.76 -20.54
N TYR A 666 -30.18 13.69 -21.26
CA TYR A 666 -29.89 14.61 -22.35
C TYR A 666 -30.96 14.55 -23.45
N TYR A 667 -31.37 13.36 -23.88
CA TYR A 667 -32.43 13.20 -24.88
C TYR A 667 -33.77 13.76 -24.41
N TYR A 668 -34.15 13.50 -23.15
CA TYR A 668 -35.35 14.07 -22.54
C TYR A 668 -35.33 15.60 -22.55
N GLN A 669 -34.24 16.22 -22.09
CA GLN A 669 -34.08 17.70 -22.08
C GLN A 669 -34.18 18.31 -23.49
N ASN A 670 -33.77 17.57 -24.51
CA ASN A 670 -33.82 17.98 -25.92
C ASN A 670 -35.09 17.51 -26.66
N LYS A 671 -36.12 17.06 -25.93
CA LYS A 671 -37.41 16.60 -26.45
C LYS A 671 -37.32 15.41 -27.43
N LYS A 672 -36.24 14.64 -27.35
CA LYS A 672 -36.01 13.38 -28.08
C LYS A 672 -36.53 12.21 -27.26
N PHE A 673 -37.84 12.20 -27.05
CA PHE A 673 -38.47 11.33 -26.04
C PHE A 673 -38.35 9.83 -26.39
N GLU A 674 -38.43 9.47 -27.68
CA GLU A 674 -38.29 8.08 -28.12
C GLU A 674 -36.89 7.53 -27.84
N GLU A 675 -35.84 8.29 -28.20
CA GLU A 675 -34.45 7.89 -27.92
C GLU A 675 -34.16 7.86 -26.42
N GLY A 676 -34.73 8.81 -25.66
CA GLY A 676 -34.66 8.84 -24.20
C GLY A 676 -35.27 7.58 -23.57
N GLU A 677 -36.48 7.20 -24.01
CA GLU A 677 -37.18 6.01 -23.56
C GLU A 677 -36.41 4.72 -23.87
N GLU A 678 -35.91 4.58 -25.11
CA GLU A 678 -35.12 3.40 -25.50
C GLU A 678 -33.85 3.28 -24.65
N THR A 679 -33.17 4.41 -24.40
CA THR A 679 -31.92 4.46 -23.65
C THR A 679 -32.14 4.14 -22.17
N ILE A 680 -33.14 4.76 -21.53
CA ILE A 680 -33.39 4.50 -20.10
C ILE A 680 -33.90 3.07 -19.84
N LYS A 681 -34.64 2.48 -20.79
CA LYS A 681 -35.03 1.07 -20.72
C LYS A 681 -33.82 0.13 -20.74
N LYS A 682 -32.73 0.48 -21.42
CA LYS A 682 -31.46 -0.29 -21.36
C LYS A 682 -30.85 -0.21 -19.96
N ALA A 683 -30.82 0.98 -19.34
CA ALA A 683 -30.34 1.13 -17.97
C ALA A 683 -31.19 0.33 -16.96
N LEU A 684 -32.51 0.37 -17.11
CA LEU A 684 -33.45 -0.40 -16.27
C LEU A 684 -33.35 -1.92 -16.45
N LYS A 685 -32.83 -2.43 -17.58
CA LYS A 685 -32.52 -3.87 -17.70
C LYS A 685 -31.37 -4.28 -16.79
N MET A 686 -30.50 -3.33 -16.44
CA MET A 686 -29.35 -3.55 -15.56
C MET A 686 -29.75 -3.32 -14.10
N GLU A 687 -30.52 -2.26 -13.84
CA GLU A 687 -30.99 -1.87 -12.51
C GLU A 687 -32.51 -1.63 -12.52
N ALA A 688 -33.29 -2.71 -12.48
CA ALA A 688 -34.74 -2.67 -12.68
C ALA A 688 -35.53 -1.86 -11.63
N ASN A 689 -34.92 -1.59 -10.48
CA ASN A 689 -35.54 -0.88 -9.36
C ASN A 689 -34.81 0.42 -9.00
N ASN A 690 -33.92 0.93 -9.86
CA ASN A 690 -33.27 2.22 -9.60
C ASN A 690 -34.33 3.35 -9.61
N PRO A 691 -34.48 4.11 -8.51
CA PRO A 691 -35.54 5.11 -8.40
C PRO A 691 -35.36 6.27 -9.38
N ASP A 692 -34.13 6.72 -9.63
CA ASP A 692 -33.82 7.79 -10.58
C ASP A 692 -34.25 7.38 -12.00
N TYR A 693 -34.00 6.12 -12.37
CA TYR A 693 -34.25 5.63 -13.72
C TYR A 693 -35.74 5.43 -13.97
N LEU A 694 -36.44 4.89 -12.97
CA LEU A 694 -37.90 4.79 -12.99
C LEU A 694 -38.55 6.17 -13.03
N TYR A 695 -38.04 7.14 -12.27
CA TYR A 695 -38.54 8.51 -12.28
C TYR A 695 -38.38 9.16 -13.66
N LEU A 696 -37.20 9.06 -14.28
CA LEU A 696 -36.98 9.57 -15.63
C LEU A 696 -37.88 8.89 -16.67
N LEU A 697 -38.10 7.57 -16.57
CA LEU A 697 -39.05 6.87 -17.44
C LEU A 697 -40.49 7.36 -17.23
N ALA A 698 -40.90 7.65 -16.00
CA ALA A 698 -42.22 8.21 -15.71
C ALA A 698 -42.39 9.61 -16.30
N LEU A 699 -41.34 10.45 -16.28
CA LEU A 699 -41.33 11.76 -16.94
C LEU A 699 -41.44 11.64 -18.47
N LEU A 700 -40.67 10.74 -19.08
CA LEU A 700 -40.73 10.46 -20.51
C LEU A 700 -42.14 10.03 -20.94
N TYR A 701 -42.76 9.07 -20.23
CA TYR A 701 -44.13 8.64 -20.51
C TYR A 701 -45.14 9.75 -20.35
N LYS A 702 -44.99 10.61 -19.34
CA LYS A 702 -45.89 11.76 -19.14
C LYS A 702 -45.83 12.70 -20.34
N ASP A 703 -44.63 13.05 -20.79
CA ASP A 703 -44.43 14.02 -21.88
C ASP A 703 -44.73 13.43 -23.27
N GLN A 704 -44.71 12.10 -23.40
CA GLN A 704 -45.24 11.37 -24.57
C GLN A 704 -46.78 11.17 -24.53
N GLY A 705 -47.48 11.62 -23.47
CA GLY A 705 -48.92 11.45 -23.31
C GLY A 705 -49.38 10.07 -22.79
N GLN A 706 -48.44 9.19 -22.40
CA GLN A 706 -48.70 7.88 -21.79
C GLN A 706 -48.97 8.00 -20.27
N ILE A 707 -50.01 8.76 -19.92
CA ILE A 707 -50.29 9.17 -18.52
C ILE A 707 -50.49 7.97 -17.59
N GLU A 708 -51.21 6.92 -18.02
CA GLU A 708 -51.44 5.73 -17.21
C GLU A 708 -50.14 4.98 -16.88
N ALA A 709 -49.24 4.86 -17.85
CA ALA A 709 -47.94 4.20 -17.66
C ALA A 709 -47.05 5.00 -16.70
N SER A 710 -47.04 6.32 -16.82
CA SER A 710 -46.36 7.22 -15.89
C SER A 710 -46.89 7.08 -14.46
N GLN A 711 -48.21 7.13 -14.27
CA GLN A 711 -48.85 7.01 -12.96
C GLN A 711 -48.53 5.68 -12.27
N LYS A 712 -48.51 4.57 -13.04
CA LYS A 712 -48.17 3.25 -12.51
C LYS A 712 -46.74 3.20 -11.95
N ILE A 713 -45.79 3.83 -12.64
CA ILE A 713 -44.40 3.91 -12.16
C ILE A 713 -44.30 4.80 -10.92
N MET A 714 -44.96 5.95 -10.93
CA MET A 714 -44.98 6.86 -9.77
C MET A 714 -45.61 6.22 -8.52
N GLN A 715 -46.66 5.40 -8.68
CA GLN A 715 -47.23 4.61 -7.57
C GLN A 715 -46.25 3.57 -7.03
N LYS A 716 -45.47 2.91 -7.91
CA LYS A 716 -44.42 1.98 -7.49
C LYS A 716 -43.32 2.69 -6.69
N LEU A 717 -42.92 3.89 -7.11
CA LEU A 717 -41.92 4.70 -6.40
C LEU A 717 -42.40 5.19 -5.02
N ASN A 718 -43.70 5.50 -4.89
CA ASN A 718 -44.29 5.98 -3.64
C ASN A 718 -44.74 4.87 -2.68
N SER A 719 -44.56 3.59 -3.03
CA SER A 719 -44.98 2.48 -2.18
C SER A 719 -43.99 2.30 -1.00
N PRO A 720 -44.45 2.10 0.25
CA PRO A 720 -43.61 2.06 1.45
C PRO A 720 -42.54 0.96 1.48
N THR A 721 -42.54 0.05 0.51
CA THR A 721 -41.57 -1.04 0.39
C THR A 721 -40.30 -0.64 -0.37
N GLY A 722 -40.19 0.61 -0.85
CA GLY A 722 -39.06 1.11 -1.64
C GLY A 722 -38.03 1.97 -0.89
N ASN A 723 -38.33 2.46 0.31
CA ASN A 723 -37.38 3.23 1.12
C ASN A 723 -36.57 2.29 2.02
N ILE A 724 -35.55 1.68 1.43
CA ILE A 724 -34.40 1.16 2.17
C ILE A 724 -33.37 2.29 2.10
N HIS A 725 -33.39 3.17 3.11
CA HIS A 725 -32.31 4.11 3.37
C HIS A 725 -31.34 3.49 4.36
#